data_AF-A0A8S0W5I0-F1
#
_entry.id   AF-A0A8S0W5I0-F1
#
_cell.length_a   1.000
_cell.length_b   1.000
_cell.length_c   1.000
_cell.angle_alpha   90.00
_cell.angle_beta   90.00
_cell.angle_gamma   90.00
#
_symmetry.space_group_name_H-M   'P 1'
#
loop_
_entity.id
_entity.type
_entity.pdbx_description
1 polymer ?
#
loop_
_entity_poly.entity_id
_entity_poly.type
_entity_poly.pdbx_seq_one_letter_code
_entity_poly.pdbx_strand_id
1 'polypeptide(L)'
;MTRFPLIEPKCTTEKPRGKASGQRSHAARKLIAACLRPRFYPLAMVRSHRKTIVLNAAQYTVEVLSSWGYLCVIVDEMAAFLHDVGPVPMGVHLVIVPLVQDLSVSVQEEEEMLIKYDPIRFRMRNSTLHYYEPTVSAPKRDYCPVMLIPVAGPPALEYSLANTVRLGELPVIDVLPLAVGMIKDISSKKPSKRLRRLLTDVPLRGLRALPDNYCLQALRVFEQVAQLSDQFSQLLLPFINFCREQCLLPARNGGLTTVSSKDDWMNTKEPLTQTHNTNKLEPHSPATKVVKSRSKLAHHKHVVVSNATCAVVDTLQSIEIMCVLVGSIACFQHGTGSTRGVVEVAIIPSVTGILSIDKVIAFLCIQDPNRFRVTEVKRKGQSTALSQFRYYEPTVLPPKKNYCQIDLIPVANPPPVQYSRLHTVWINDLPVLSILPLVIENIRRCLSAPAQQRGKHIRAIRPLLASCARSALDPVDEAFHSEAINLFEQLGDLDPQLKKAVSPLIKFCRAPSTSSVANDFEDLSGELASLEVEEDTDDGNSEEQNMSPGLGTIRNEVDDSEQEAAASSSSDQVPSSTGSPPTSRFSHPRRASTDYTRDEETRIQVTCLIAKRVVDILHAIGVPCALFGSLASYLYGNRRAPNDIDILVFLPTQWVMDAESLKATIQSFDPVHFSLETPRDPDATFRVLYFKVDSGLAPSRTFIKDRCKIDVLLPGVMHLPSLTPSMIKEQGALPVVPFSVQLLQKLQGWDDHRRMVDEPHKYQKHLVDAADVLELLRLEHVVPMRFAKPWLDRNLFSQEFMKLTLGRVKDFCDVHPTSREEWKRIGF
;
A
#
# COMPACT_ATOMS: atom_id res chain seq x y z
N MET A 1 -44.28 -42.11 19.95
CA MET A 1 -44.28 -42.88 18.69
C MET A 1 -42.90 -42.72 18.04
N THR A 2 -41.86 -43.43 18.48
CA THR A 2 -41.40 -44.78 18.07
C THR A 2 -41.01 -44.97 16.59
N ARG A 3 -39.68 -45.06 16.39
CA ARG A 3 -38.89 -45.98 15.53
C ARG A 3 -39.02 -45.78 14.00
N PHE A 4 -38.00 -45.96 13.14
CA PHE A 4 -36.88 -46.91 13.08
C PHE A 4 -35.63 -46.31 12.37
N PRO A 5 -34.45 -46.98 12.44
CA PRO A 5 -33.12 -46.42 12.19
C PRO A 5 -32.47 -46.83 10.85
N LEU A 6 -31.34 -46.16 10.58
CA LEU A 6 -30.36 -46.38 9.51
C LEU A 6 -29.74 -47.78 9.52
N ILE A 7 -29.54 -48.32 8.31
CA ILE A 7 -28.86 -49.57 7.99
C ILE A 7 -27.47 -49.24 7.45
N GLU A 8 -26.42 -49.81 8.07
CA GLU A 8 -25.05 -49.89 7.54
C GLU A 8 -24.92 -50.98 6.46
N PRO A 9 -24.04 -50.84 5.46
CA PRO A 9 -23.56 -51.97 4.68
C PRO A 9 -22.15 -52.41 5.12
N LYS A 10 -22.07 -53.65 5.63
CA LYS A 10 -20.84 -54.44 5.69
C LYS A 10 -20.46 -54.91 4.28
N CYS A 11 -19.21 -54.68 3.88
CA CYS A 11 -18.62 -55.30 2.71
C CYS A 11 -17.39 -56.10 3.14
N THR A 12 -17.52 -57.42 3.13
CA THR A 12 -16.43 -58.40 3.23
C THR A 12 -16.38 -59.17 1.92
N THR A 13 -15.23 -59.27 1.27
CA THR A 13 -14.68 -60.52 0.71
C THR A 13 -13.34 -60.27 0.00
N GLU A 14 -12.30 -60.82 0.62
CA GLU A 14 -11.32 -61.75 0.06
C GLU A 14 -10.56 -61.45 -1.25
N LYS A 15 -9.23 -61.41 -1.09
CA LYS A 15 -8.21 -61.61 -2.13
C LYS A 15 -8.13 -63.08 -2.54
N PRO A 16 -7.56 -63.34 -3.73
CA PRO A 16 -6.52 -64.38 -3.81
C PRO A 16 -5.23 -63.91 -4.48
N ARG A 17 -4.11 -64.43 -3.94
CA ARG A 17 -2.78 -64.46 -4.56
C ARG A 17 -2.68 -65.67 -5.48
N GLY A 18 -1.98 -65.55 -6.60
CA GLY A 18 -1.53 -66.69 -7.41
C GLY A 18 -0.60 -66.26 -8.54
N LYS A 19 0.60 -66.86 -8.59
CA LYS A 19 1.72 -66.55 -9.49
C LYS A 19 1.65 -67.35 -10.81
N ALA A 20 2.36 -66.82 -11.82
CA ALA A 20 3.33 -67.50 -12.69
C ALA A 20 3.01 -67.69 -14.20
N SER A 21 3.99 -67.20 -14.98
CA SER A 21 4.59 -67.78 -16.20
C SER A 21 4.01 -67.46 -17.60
N GLY A 22 4.92 -67.09 -18.52
CA GLY A 22 5.05 -67.81 -19.79
C GLY A 22 4.69 -67.11 -21.11
N GLN A 23 5.61 -66.28 -21.63
CA GLN A 23 6.12 -66.21 -23.03
C GLN A 23 5.23 -66.44 -24.28
N ARG A 24 5.43 -65.50 -25.25
CA ARG A 24 5.36 -65.59 -26.74
C ARG A 24 3.94 -65.70 -27.34
N SER A 25 3.56 -65.02 -28.43
CA SER A 25 4.31 -64.76 -29.66
C SER A 25 3.78 -63.54 -30.44
N HIS A 26 4.54 -63.20 -31.47
CA HIS A 26 4.51 -62.01 -32.30
C HIS A 26 4.00 -62.41 -33.69
N ALA A 27 2.78 -62.03 -34.09
CA ALA A 27 2.34 -62.07 -35.49
C ALA A 27 0.95 -61.40 -35.67
N ALA A 28 0.92 -60.15 -36.13
CA ALA A 28 -0.15 -59.61 -36.99
C ALA A 28 0.17 -58.14 -37.36
N ARG A 29 1.11 -57.96 -38.29
CA ARG A 29 1.20 -56.77 -39.14
C ARG A 29 0.71 -57.16 -40.53
N LYS A 30 -0.31 -56.43 -41.00
CA LYS A 30 -0.59 -56.07 -42.41
C LYS A 30 -1.01 -57.22 -43.37
N LEU A 31 -1.79 -57.05 -44.44
CA LEU A 31 -2.61 -56.00 -45.03
C LEU A 31 -2.98 -56.50 -46.44
N ILE A 32 -4.26 -56.73 -46.75
CA ILE A 32 -4.88 -56.65 -48.10
C ILE A 32 -6.32 -56.18 -47.82
N ALA A 33 -6.64 -54.89 -47.90
CA ALA A 33 -6.89 -54.04 -49.07
C ALA A 33 -8.35 -54.11 -49.57
N ALA A 34 -8.90 -52.88 -49.73
CA ALA A 34 -10.01 -52.47 -50.60
C ALA A 34 -11.46 -52.82 -50.22
N CYS A 35 -12.10 -51.86 -49.55
CA CYS A 35 -13.48 -51.33 -49.76
C CYS A 35 -13.74 -50.48 -48.49
N LEU A 36 -13.73 -49.15 -48.49
CA LEU A 36 -14.81 -48.27 -48.93
C LEU A 36 -14.33 -46.80 -48.68
N ARG A 37 -14.49 -45.90 -49.65
CA ARG A 37 -14.80 -44.48 -49.37
C ARG A 37 -16.33 -44.31 -49.58
N PRO A 38 -16.92 -43.15 -49.27
CA PRO A 38 -17.19 -42.59 -47.95
C PRO A 38 -18.71 -42.42 -47.75
N ARG A 39 -19.19 -42.21 -46.52
CA ARG A 39 -20.50 -41.58 -46.31
C ARG A 39 -20.32 -40.27 -45.55
N PHE A 40 -20.90 -39.23 -46.15
CA PHE A 40 -20.90 -37.85 -45.75
C PHE A 40 -21.32 -37.68 -44.29
N TYR A 41 -20.57 -36.85 -43.54
CA TYR A 41 -21.11 -36.25 -42.33
C TYR A 41 -22.27 -35.31 -42.73
N PRO A 42 -23.43 -35.35 -42.06
CA PRO A 42 -24.51 -34.41 -42.34
C PRO A 42 -23.98 -32.98 -42.17
N LEU A 43 -24.19 -32.10 -43.15
CA LEU A 43 -23.75 -30.70 -43.11
C LEU A 43 -24.20 -29.97 -41.83
N ALA A 44 -25.35 -30.36 -41.26
CA ALA A 44 -25.87 -29.82 -40.01
C ALA A 44 -24.98 -30.13 -38.80
N MET A 45 -24.35 -31.30 -38.75
CA MET A 45 -23.51 -31.73 -37.63
C MET A 45 -22.14 -31.02 -37.65
N VAL A 46 -21.57 -30.81 -38.84
CA VAL A 46 -20.33 -30.03 -39.03
C VAL A 46 -20.55 -28.55 -38.71
N ARG A 47 -21.71 -27.99 -39.07
CA ARG A 47 -22.09 -26.61 -38.70
C ARG A 47 -22.25 -26.44 -37.19
N SER A 48 -22.86 -27.41 -36.52
CA SER A 48 -23.03 -27.41 -35.06
C SER A 48 -21.68 -27.48 -34.33
N HIS A 49 -20.77 -28.38 -34.75
CA HIS A 49 -19.46 -28.52 -34.11
C HIS A 49 -18.60 -27.26 -34.26
N ARG A 50 -18.55 -26.67 -35.46
CA ARG A 50 -17.78 -25.45 -35.71
C ARG A 50 -18.34 -24.26 -34.92
N LYS A 51 -19.67 -24.19 -34.76
CA LYS A 51 -20.33 -23.18 -33.91
C LYS A 51 -19.88 -23.30 -32.45
N THR A 52 -19.83 -24.51 -31.90
CA THR A 52 -19.34 -24.74 -30.53
C THR A 52 -17.88 -24.30 -30.37
N ILE A 53 -17.00 -24.61 -31.31
CA ILE A 53 -15.58 -24.25 -31.21
C ILE A 53 -15.38 -22.73 -31.25
N VAL A 54 -16.10 -22.01 -32.11
CA VAL A 54 -16.03 -20.54 -32.17
C VAL A 54 -16.53 -19.91 -30.88
N LEU A 55 -17.62 -20.43 -30.31
CA LEU A 55 -18.17 -19.94 -29.04
C LEU A 55 -17.21 -20.19 -27.86
N ASN A 56 -16.65 -21.39 -27.77
CA ASN A 56 -15.67 -21.73 -26.73
C ASN A 56 -14.40 -20.90 -26.87
N ALA A 57 -13.92 -20.68 -28.10
CA ALA A 57 -12.77 -19.81 -28.36
C ALA A 57 -13.03 -18.38 -27.88
N ALA A 58 -14.18 -17.81 -28.20
CA ALA A 58 -14.54 -16.45 -27.79
C ALA A 58 -14.70 -16.34 -26.28
N GLN A 59 -15.49 -17.23 -25.68
CA GLN A 59 -15.74 -17.23 -24.24
C GLN A 59 -14.42 -17.37 -23.45
N TYR A 60 -13.60 -18.36 -23.80
CA TYR A 60 -12.35 -18.61 -23.09
C TYR A 60 -11.35 -17.45 -23.25
N THR A 61 -11.24 -16.87 -24.45
CA THR A 61 -10.34 -15.73 -24.68
C THR A 61 -10.81 -14.49 -23.92
N VAL A 62 -12.11 -14.21 -23.88
CA VAL A 62 -12.69 -13.10 -23.09
C VAL A 62 -12.46 -13.30 -21.59
N GLU A 63 -12.69 -14.50 -21.06
CA GLU A 63 -12.45 -14.81 -19.65
C GLU A 63 -10.97 -14.57 -19.25
N VAL A 64 -10.03 -15.01 -20.09
CA VAL A 64 -8.59 -14.80 -19.83
C VAL A 64 -8.22 -13.32 -19.91
N LEU A 65 -8.61 -12.61 -20.97
CA LEU A 65 -8.26 -11.20 -21.14
C LEU A 65 -8.93 -10.30 -20.10
N SER A 66 -10.18 -10.56 -19.73
CA SER A 66 -10.85 -9.84 -18.64
C SER A 66 -10.18 -10.08 -17.29
N SER A 67 -9.62 -11.28 -17.05
CA SER A 67 -8.81 -11.53 -15.84
C SER A 67 -7.50 -10.75 -15.80
N TRP A 68 -7.05 -10.21 -16.94
CA TRP A 68 -5.88 -9.33 -17.06
C TRP A 68 -6.26 -7.84 -17.11
N GLY A 69 -7.53 -7.50 -16.88
CA GLY A 69 -7.99 -6.11 -16.86
C GLY A 69 -8.30 -5.54 -18.25
N TYR A 70 -8.65 -6.37 -19.23
CA TYR A 70 -9.16 -5.89 -20.52
C TYR A 70 -10.69 -5.92 -20.59
N LEU A 71 -11.28 -4.83 -21.10
CA LEU A 71 -12.63 -4.84 -21.64
C LEU A 71 -12.59 -5.42 -23.06
N CYS A 72 -13.31 -6.51 -23.29
CA CYS A 72 -13.34 -7.20 -24.58
C CYS A 72 -14.70 -6.98 -25.26
N VAL A 73 -14.70 -6.50 -26.50
CA VAL A 73 -15.90 -6.35 -27.32
C VAL A 73 -15.81 -7.28 -28.53
N ILE A 74 -16.82 -8.13 -28.70
CA ILE A 74 -16.93 -9.03 -29.86
C ILE A 74 -17.48 -8.24 -31.04
N VAL A 75 -16.81 -8.26 -32.20
CA VAL A 75 -17.18 -7.45 -33.38
C VAL A 75 -18.31 -8.11 -34.21
N ASP A 76 -19.15 -7.26 -34.82
CA ASP A 76 -20.44 -7.47 -35.51
C ASP A 76 -20.71 -8.81 -36.23
N GLU A 77 -19.75 -9.41 -36.93
CA GLU A 77 -19.98 -10.69 -37.63
C GLU A 77 -20.28 -11.85 -36.66
N MET A 78 -19.72 -11.81 -35.45
CA MET A 78 -20.06 -12.76 -34.39
C MET A 78 -21.38 -12.42 -33.69
N ALA A 79 -21.78 -11.15 -33.62
CA ALA A 79 -23.04 -10.76 -33.02
C ALA A 79 -24.23 -11.26 -33.86
N ALA A 80 -24.19 -11.09 -35.18
CA ALA A 80 -25.18 -11.64 -36.10
C ALA A 80 -25.24 -13.19 -36.03
N PHE A 81 -24.10 -13.83 -35.80
CA PHE A 81 -23.99 -15.28 -35.60
C PHE A 81 -24.56 -15.77 -34.26
N LEU A 82 -24.35 -15.02 -33.17
CA LEU A 82 -24.92 -15.32 -31.84
C LEU A 82 -26.46 -15.23 -31.86
N HIS A 83 -27.02 -14.39 -32.71
CA HIS A 83 -28.46 -14.25 -32.91
C HIS A 83 -29.06 -15.22 -33.96
N ASP A 84 -28.28 -16.18 -34.47
CA ASP A 84 -28.69 -17.15 -35.50
C ASP A 84 -29.10 -16.54 -36.85
N VAL A 85 -28.64 -15.31 -37.16
CA VAL A 85 -29.04 -14.57 -38.38
C VAL A 85 -27.95 -14.59 -39.47
N GLY A 86 -26.78 -15.21 -39.24
CA GLY A 86 -25.63 -15.14 -40.16
C GLY A 86 -24.82 -16.44 -40.35
N PRO A 87 -23.93 -16.49 -41.37
CA PRO A 87 -23.02 -17.62 -41.57
C PRO A 87 -22.03 -17.77 -40.39
N VAL A 88 -21.57 -19.00 -40.12
CA VAL A 88 -20.54 -19.27 -39.09
C VAL A 88 -19.27 -18.48 -39.43
N PRO A 89 -18.81 -17.56 -38.58
CA PRO A 89 -17.61 -16.77 -38.87
C PRO A 89 -16.38 -17.67 -38.93
N MET A 90 -15.38 -17.25 -39.71
CA MET A 90 -14.14 -18.01 -39.89
C MET A 90 -13.25 -17.99 -38.64
N GLY A 91 -13.48 -17.07 -37.71
CA GLY A 91 -12.68 -16.83 -36.50
C GLY A 91 -13.40 -15.96 -35.47
N VAL A 92 -12.71 -15.65 -34.37
CA VAL A 92 -13.15 -14.74 -33.31
C VAL A 92 -12.36 -13.44 -33.43
N HIS A 93 -13.05 -12.31 -33.54
CA HIS A 93 -12.44 -10.98 -33.55
C HIS A 93 -12.83 -10.25 -32.26
N LEU A 94 -11.84 -9.90 -31.44
CA LEU A 94 -12.03 -9.19 -30.18
C LEU A 94 -11.35 -7.83 -30.25
N VAL A 95 -12.13 -6.78 -30.01
CA VAL A 95 -11.59 -5.46 -29.70
C VAL A 95 -11.27 -5.43 -28.21
N ILE A 96 -10.01 -5.14 -27.87
CA ILE A 96 -9.53 -5.13 -26.50
C ILE A 96 -9.19 -3.70 -26.08
N VAL A 97 -9.69 -3.30 -24.91
CA VAL A 97 -9.46 -1.99 -24.31
C VAL A 97 -8.86 -2.23 -22.91
N PRO A 98 -7.62 -1.82 -22.64
CA PRO A 98 -7.04 -1.94 -21.31
C PRO A 98 -7.82 -1.05 -20.33
N LEU A 99 -8.21 -1.60 -19.18
CA LEU A 99 -8.87 -0.85 -18.10
C LEU A 99 -7.87 -0.13 -17.20
N VAL A 100 -6.58 -0.40 -17.34
CA VAL A 100 -5.48 0.20 -16.56
C VAL A 100 -4.59 1.03 -17.49
N GLN A 101 -4.30 2.28 -17.10
CA GLN A 101 -3.69 3.32 -17.97
C GLN A 101 -2.24 3.04 -18.42
N ASP A 102 -1.55 2.08 -17.80
CA ASP A 102 -0.13 1.80 -18.06
C ASP A 102 0.14 0.58 -18.95
N LEU A 103 -0.90 -0.11 -19.45
CA LEU A 103 -0.76 -1.23 -20.38
C LEU A 103 -0.61 -0.74 -21.82
N SER A 104 0.53 -0.13 -22.16
CA SER A 104 0.91 0.07 -23.57
C SER A 104 1.61 -1.18 -24.11
N VAL A 105 0.90 -2.30 -24.12
CA VAL A 105 1.42 -3.59 -24.60
C VAL A 105 1.05 -3.75 -26.07
N SER A 106 2.00 -4.18 -26.90
CA SER A 106 1.73 -4.44 -28.31
C SER A 106 0.83 -5.68 -28.48
N VAL A 107 0.04 -5.74 -29.55
CA VAL A 107 -0.83 -6.91 -29.85
C VAL A 107 -0.04 -8.21 -29.83
N GLN A 108 1.18 -8.16 -30.36
CA GLN A 108 2.06 -9.32 -30.44
C GLN A 108 2.47 -9.83 -29.06
N GLU A 109 2.73 -8.93 -28.10
CA GLU A 109 3.05 -9.30 -26.72
C GLU A 109 1.83 -9.94 -26.02
N GLU A 110 0.62 -9.43 -26.26
CA GLU A 110 -0.62 -10.03 -25.74
C GLU A 110 -0.91 -11.41 -26.33
N GLU A 111 -0.71 -11.59 -27.64
CA GLU A 111 -0.81 -12.91 -28.28
C GLU A 111 0.23 -13.89 -27.71
N GLU A 112 1.46 -13.44 -27.47
CA GLU A 112 2.50 -14.24 -26.82
C GLU A 112 2.16 -14.57 -25.36
N MET A 113 1.53 -13.65 -24.63
CA MET A 113 1.05 -13.88 -23.28
C MET A 113 -0.05 -14.95 -23.25
N LEU A 114 -1.02 -14.92 -24.17
CA LEU A 114 -2.07 -15.95 -24.26
C LEU A 114 -1.48 -17.35 -24.51
N ILE A 115 -0.44 -17.44 -25.35
CA ILE A 115 0.28 -18.70 -25.61
C ILE A 115 1.05 -19.17 -24.39
N LYS A 116 1.73 -18.27 -23.66
CA LYS A 116 2.44 -18.61 -22.42
C LYS A 116 1.46 -19.05 -21.34
N TYR A 117 0.27 -18.44 -21.30
CA TYR A 117 -0.76 -18.72 -20.31
C TYR A 117 -1.39 -20.11 -20.51
N ASP A 118 -1.80 -20.45 -21.73
CA ASP A 118 -2.31 -21.79 -22.06
C ASP A 118 -1.77 -22.27 -23.43
N PRO A 119 -0.58 -22.89 -23.46
CA PRO A 119 0.05 -23.37 -24.70
C PRO A 119 -0.65 -24.60 -25.30
N ILE A 120 -1.59 -25.20 -24.57
CA ILE A 120 -2.41 -26.31 -25.05
C ILE A 120 -3.53 -25.75 -25.94
N ARG A 121 -4.17 -24.67 -25.48
CA ARG A 121 -5.31 -24.06 -26.17
C ARG A 121 -4.92 -22.97 -27.15
N PHE A 122 -3.82 -22.25 -26.97
CA PHE A 122 -3.40 -21.17 -27.88
C PHE A 122 -2.09 -21.51 -28.60
N ARG A 123 -2.02 -21.28 -29.92
CA ARG A 123 -0.76 -21.34 -30.69
C ARG A 123 -0.76 -20.35 -31.84
N MET A 124 0.42 -19.81 -32.16
CA MET A 124 0.62 -19.10 -33.42
C MET A 124 0.69 -20.09 -34.59
N ARG A 125 -0.02 -19.77 -35.68
CA ARG A 125 0.16 -20.41 -36.98
C ARG A 125 0.04 -19.35 -38.07
N ASN A 126 1.03 -19.28 -38.96
CA ASN A 126 1.08 -18.28 -40.04
C ASN A 126 0.86 -16.83 -39.54
N SER A 127 1.44 -16.48 -38.40
CA SER A 127 1.28 -15.17 -37.76
C SER A 127 -0.16 -14.81 -37.33
N THR A 128 -0.99 -15.82 -37.09
CA THR A 128 -2.33 -15.64 -36.49
C THR A 128 -2.43 -16.51 -35.25
N LEU A 129 -3.00 -15.97 -34.18
CA LEU A 129 -3.29 -16.71 -32.96
C LEU A 129 -4.44 -17.68 -33.23
N HIS A 130 -4.30 -18.95 -32.81
CA HIS A 130 -5.35 -19.95 -32.95
C HIS A 130 -5.70 -20.59 -31.61
N TYR A 131 -7.00 -20.67 -31.35
CA TYR A 131 -7.60 -21.46 -30.28
C TYR A 131 -7.82 -22.91 -30.70
N TYR A 132 -7.49 -23.85 -29.81
CA TYR A 132 -7.66 -25.29 -29.95
C TYR A 132 -8.53 -25.82 -28.82
N GLU A 133 -9.61 -26.50 -29.17
CA GLU A 133 -10.44 -27.21 -28.21
C GLU A 133 -9.77 -28.55 -27.84
N PRO A 134 -9.37 -28.78 -26.58
CA PRO A 134 -8.76 -30.03 -26.17
C PRO A 134 -9.84 -31.13 -26.05
N THR A 135 -10.13 -31.82 -27.16
CA THR A 135 -10.99 -33.01 -27.15
C THR A 135 -10.18 -34.29 -26.96
N VAL A 136 -10.74 -35.23 -26.19
CA VAL A 136 -10.03 -36.43 -25.67
C VAL A 136 -9.80 -37.52 -26.74
N SER A 137 -10.34 -37.42 -27.97
CA SER A 137 -10.41 -38.59 -28.86
C SER A 137 -10.32 -38.42 -30.38
N ALA A 138 -9.90 -37.26 -30.95
CA ALA A 138 -9.79 -37.13 -32.42
C ALA A 138 -8.44 -36.55 -32.92
N PRO A 139 -7.81 -37.15 -33.95
CA PRO A 139 -6.50 -36.70 -34.48
C PRO A 139 -6.58 -35.52 -35.48
N LYS A 140 -7.78 -34.99 -35.77
CA LYS A 140 -7.94 -33.75 -36.54
C LYS A 140 -8.31 -32.64 -35.57
N ARG A 141 -7.33 -31.81 -35.24
CA ARG A 141 -7.52 -30.66 -34.36
C ARG A 141 -8.26 -29.58 -35.15
N ASP A 142 -9.54 -29.42 -34.87
CA ASP A 142 -10.28 -28.25 -35.31
C ASP A 142 -9.79 -27.04 -34.50
N TYR A 143 -9.57 -25.92 -35.19
CA TYR A 143 -9.00 -24.70 -34.61
C TYR A 143 -9.78 -23.47 -35.05
N CYS A 144 -9.81 -22.46 -34.20
CA CYS A 144 -10.46 -21.18 -34.46
C CYS A 144 -9.41 -20.07 -34.44
N PRO A 145 -9.19 -19.31 -35.53
CA PRO A 145 -8.35 -18.12 -35.47
C PRO A 145 -8.96 -17.09 -34.52
N VAL A 146 -8.12 -16.49 -33.70
CA VAL A 146 -8.45 -15.41 -32.76
C VAL A 146 -7.65 -14.20 -33.20
N MET A 147 -8.31 -13.07 -33.44
CA MET A 147 -7.68 -11.81 -33.79
C MET A 147 -7.99 -10.78 -32.71
N LEU A 148 -6.94 -10.22 -32.12
CA LEU A 148 -7.03 -9.14 -31.14
C LEU A 148 -6.84 -7.79 -31.84
N ILE A 149 -7.75 -6.86 -31.60
CA ILE A 149 -7.73 -5.50 -32.18
C ILE A 149 -7.61 -4.52 -31.01
N PRO A 150 -6.42 -3.93 -30.76
CA PRO A 150 -6.26 -2.99 -29.66
C PRO A 150 -6.91 -1.65 -30.00
N VAL A 151 -7.50 -1.00 -29.01
CA VAL A 151 -7.88 0.42 -29.11
C VAL A 151 -6.85 1.25 -28.35
N ALA A 152 -6.19 2.16 -29.06
CA ALA A 152 -5.27 3.10 -28.43
C ALA A 152 -6.05 4.19 -27.67
N GLY A 153 -6.08 4.08 -26.34
CA GLY A 153 -6.67 5.05 -25.42
C GLY A 153 -8.09 4.69 -24.95
N PRO A 154 -8.52 5.21 -23.79
CA PRO A 154 -9.87 4.97 -23.29
C PRO A 154 -10.89 5.60 -24.25
N PRO A 155 -12.00 4.90 -24.60
CA PRO A 155 -13.12 5.57 -25.24
C PRO A 155 -13.66 6.63 -24.28
N ALA A 156 -13.85 7.86 -24.77
CA ALA A 156 -14.68 8.84 -24.08
C ALA A 156 -16.12 8.27 -24.06
N LEU A 157 -16.45 7.58 -22.98
CA LEU A 157 -17.72 6.91 -22.76
C LEU A 157 -18.76 7.94 -22.29
N GLU A 158 -19.22 8.77 -23.22
CA GLU A 158 -20.57 9.33 -23.16
C GLU A 158 -21.39 8.70 -24.28
N TYR A 159 -21.92 7.50 -24.03
CA TYR A 159 -23.11 7.04 -24.73
C TYR A 159 -24.01 6.28 -23.74
N SER A 160 -25.06 6.98 -23.32
CA SER A 160 -26.25 6.36 -22.73
C SER A 160 -26.83 5.37 -23.75
N LEU A 161 -27.03 4.13 -23.29
CA LEU A 161 -27.77 3.07 -23.97
C LEU A 161 -29.28 3.41 -24.02
N ALA A 162 -29.65 4.48 -24.72
CA ALA A 162 -31.01 4.74 -25.20
C ALA A 162 -31.01 5.95 -26.15
N ASN A 163 -31.07 5.67 -27.46
CA ASN A 163 -31.81 6.41 -28.50
C ASN A 163 -31.06 6.46 -29.84
N THR A 164 -31.64 5.80 -30.83
CA THR A 164 -31.31 5.94 -32.25
C THR A 164 -31.75 7.33 -32.72
N VAL A 165 -30.83 8.25 -33.00
CA VAL A 165 -31.13 9.53 -33.67
C VAL A 165 -30.31 9.67 -34.95
N ARG A 166 -30.97 10.15 -36.00
CA ARG A 166 -30.50 10.19 -37.39
C ARG A 166 -29.35 11.19 -37.58
N LEU A 167 -28.32 10.76 -38.31
CA LEU A 167 -27.25 11.59 -38.87
C LEU A 167 -27.84 12.69 -39.76
N GLY A 168 -27.97 13.91 -39.24
CA GLY A 168 -28.45 15.05 -40.02
C GLY A 168 -28.16 16.42 -39.39
N GLU A 169 -27.99 16.50 -38.07
CA GLU A 169 -27.88 17.79 -37.38
C GLU A 169 -26.84 17.70 -36.27
N LEU A 170 -25.59 18.11 -36.54
CA LEU A 170 -24.57 18.37 -35.51
C LEU A 170 -24.01 19.78 -35.71
N PRO A 171 -23.83 20.58 -34.64
CA PRO A 171 -23.23 21.90 -34.70
C PRO A 171 -21.72 21.81 -35.01
N VAL A 172 -21.19 22.86 -35.65
CA VAL A 172 -19.83 22.95 -36.22
C VAL A 172 -18.69 22.71 -35.21
N ILE A 173 -18.96 22.80 -33.90
CA ILE A 173 -17.98 22.58 -32.83
C ILE A 173 -17.58 21.09 -32.70
N ASP A 174 -18.44 20.17 -33.12
CA ASP A 174 -18.18 18.72 -33.02
C ASP A 174 -17.40 18.14 -34.21
N VAL A 175 -17.11 18.95 -35.22
CA VAL A 175 -16.50 18.49 -36.48
C VAL A 175 -14.98 18.38 -36.36
N LEU A 176 -14.34 19.17 -35.49
CA LEU A 176 -12.88 19.24 -35.41
C LEU A 176 -12.25 18.01 -34.72
N PRO A 177 -12.78 17.48 -33.59
CA PRO A 177 -12.27 16.23 -33.00
C PRO A 177 -12.51 15.03 -33.92
N LEU A 178 -13.64 15.02 -34.65
CA LEU A 178 -13.98 14.01 -35.65
C LEU A 178 -13.02 14.04 -36.85
N ALA A 179 -12.65 15.23 -37.35
CA ALA A 179 -11.66 15.37 -38.41
C ALA A 179 -10.25 14.96 -37.95
N VAL A 180 -9.85 15.31 -36.73
CA VAL A 180 -8.55 14.93 -36.13
C VAL A 180 -8.44 13.42 -35.92
N GLY A 181 -9.54 12.76 -35.52
CA GLY A 181 -9.62 11.30 -35.44
C GLY A 181 -9.49 10.60 -36.80
N MET A 182 -10.15 11.14 -37.84
CA MET A 182 -10.08 10.58 -39.20
C MET A 182 -8.73 10.80 -39.91
N ILE A 183 -7.94 11.79 -39.48
CA ILE A 183 -6.62 12.09 -40.05
C ILE A 183 -5.54 11.09 -39.59
N LYS A 184 -5.71 10.44 -38.44
CA LYS A 184 -4.76 9.41 -37.95
C LYS A 184 -4.77 8.11 -38.77
N ASP A 185 -5.78 7.87 -39.60
CA ASP A 185 -5.98 6.61 -40.32
C ASP A 185 -5.64 6.66 -41.82
N ILE A 186 -4.90 7.68 -42.27
CA ILE A 186 -4.55 7.85 -43.70
C ILE A 186 -3.09 7.46 -43.93
N SER A 187 -2.81 6.15 -43.89
CA SER A 187 -1.64 5.56 -44.57
C SER A 187 -1.96 5.12 -46.02
N SER A 188 -3.22 5.28 -46.47
CA SER A 188 -3.60 5.02 -47.86
C SER A 188 -3.49 6.30 -48.71
N LYS A 189 -2.76 6.20 -49.84
CA LYS A 189 -2.25 7.31 -50.66
C LYS A 189 -3.28 8.25 -51.32
N LYS A 190 -4.58 8.23 -50.94
CA LYS A 190 -5.58 9.18 -51.45
C LYS A 190 -6.61 9.56 -50.36
N PRO A 191 -6.83 10.87 -50.08
CA PRO A 191 -7.87 11.29 -49.16
C PRO A 191 -9.26 10.93 -49.71
N SER A 192 -10.12 10.39 -48.84
CA SER A 192 -11.48 10.02 -49.19
C SER A 192 -12.26 11.24 -49.72
N LYS A 193 -13.21 11.03 -50.65
CA LYS A 193 -14.09 12.10 -51.17
C LYS A 193 -14.85 12.82 -50.04
N ARG A 194 -15.06 12.14 -48.90
CA ARG A 194 -15.73 12.66 -47.71
C ARG A 194 -14.88 13.69 -46.98
N LEU A 195 -13.58 13.44 -46.79
CA LEU A 195 -12.65 14.38 -46.16
C LEU A 195 -12.47 15.66 -47.00
N ARG A 196 -12.42 15.52 -48.33
CA ARG A 196 -12.32 16.69 -49.24
C ARG A 196 -13.51 17.62 -49.13
N ARG A 197 -14.75 17.09 -49.10
CA ARG A 197 -15.96 17.91 -48.90
C ARG A 197 -15.98 18.56 -47.52
N LEU A 198 -15.60 17.82 -46.48
CA LEU A 198 -15.57 18.34 -45.12
C LEU A 198 -14.66 19.56 -45.00
N LEU A 199 -13.47 19.52 -45.62
CA LEU A 199 -12.48 20.60 -45.55
C LEU A 199 -12.79 21.79 -46.47
N THR A 200 -13.51 21.60 -47.58
CA THR A 200 -13.92 22.71 -48.47
C THR A 200 -15.13 23.49 -47.95
N ASP A 201 -15.96 22.87 -47.12
CA ASP A 201 -17.24 23.45 -46.68
C ASP A 201 -17.16 24.14 -45.30
N VAL A 202 -16.01 24.14 -44.60
CA VAL A 202 -15.83 24.86 -43.32
C VAL A 202 -15.64 26.36 -43.57
N PRO A 203 -16.56 27.24 -43.13
CA PRO A 203 -16.36 28.68 -43.29
C PRO A 203 -15.29 29.18 -42.31
N LEU A 204 -14.24 29.85 -42.82
CA LEU A 204 -13.18 30.46 -42.01
C LEU A 204 -13.69 31.44 -40.92
N ARG A 205 -14.94 31.92 -41.03
CA ARG A 205 -15.57 32.79 -40.02
C ARG A 205 -15.77 32.10 -38.66
N GLY A 206 -15.94 30.77 -38.63
CA GLY A 206 -16.11 30.03 -37.37
C GLY A 206 -14.84 29.94 -36.51
N LEU A 207 -13.65 30.09 -37.12
CA LEU A 207 -12.37 29.98 -36.41
C LEU A 207 -11.99 31.25 -35.64
N ARG A 208 -12.66 32.39 -35.88
CA ARG A 208 -12.41 33.66 -35.17
C ARG A 208 -12.88 33.66 -33.71
N ALA A 209 -13.65 32.66 -33.30
CA ALA A 209 -14.17 32.54 -31.93
C ALA A 209 -13.33 31.61 -31.04
N LEU A 210 -12.21 31.07 -31.55
CA LEU A 210 -11.36 30.15 -30.79
C LEU A 210 -10.39 30.91 -29.88
N PRO A 211 -10.22 30.49 -28.61
CA PRO A 211 -9.20 31.07 -27.73
C PRO A 211 -7.76 30.85 -28.26
N ASP A 212 -6.84 31.74 -27.93
CA ASP A 212 -5.48 31.81 -28.51
C ASP A 212 -4.67 30.50 -28.40
N ASN A 213 -4.86 29.75 -27.31
CA ASN A 213 -4.20 28.46 -27.08
C ASN A 213 -4.66 27.36 -28.06
N TYR A 214 -5.92 27.41 -28.54
CA TYR A 214 -6.43 26.49 -29.56
C TYR A 214 -5.92 26.84 -30.95
N CYS A 215 -5.74 28.12 -31.28
CA CYS A 215 -5.12 28.53 -32.54
C CYS A 215 -3.68 28.00 -32.66
N LEU A 216 -2.92 28.03 -31.57
CA LEU A 216 -1.52 27.56 -31.57
C LEU A 216 -1.42 26.03 -31.71
N GLN A 217 -2.33 25.28 -31.09
CA GLN A 217 -2.38 23.82 -31.24
C GLN A 217 -2.87 23.41 -32.64
N ALA A 218 -3.91 24.07 -33.16
CA ALA A 218 -4.41 23.84 -34.52
C ALA A 218 -3.33 24.15 -35.57
N LEU A 219 -2.56 25.23 -35.40
CA LEU A 219 -1.45 25.59 -36.29
C LEU A 219 -0.42 24.47 -36.39
N ARG A 220 0.02 23.90 -35.24
CA ARG A 220 1.01 22.82 -35.21
C ARG A 220 0.51 21.56 -35.93
N VAL A 221 -0.75 21.21 -35.73
CA VAL A 221 -1.35 20.04 -36.39
C VAL A 221 -1.49 20.27 -37.89
N PHE A 222 -1.95 21.46 -38.33
CA PHE A 222 -2.08 21.76 -39.75
C PHE A 222 -0.72 21.82 -40.46
N GLU A 223 0.32 22.37 -39.83
CA GLU A 223 1.69 22.37 -40.37
C GLU A 223 2.25 20.95 -40.50
N GLN A 224 2.01 20.07 -39.52
CA GLN A 224 2.43 18.67 -39.59
C GLN A 224 1.70 17.91 -40.71
N VAL A 225 0.40 18.12 -40.88
CA VAL A 225 -0.38 17.45 -41.94
C VAL A 225 -0.04 18.01 -43.32
N ALA A 226 0.24 19.31 -43.44
CA ALA A 226 0.70 19.93 -44.68
C ALA A 226 2.03 19.33 -45.19
N GLN A 227 2.90 18.87 -44.28
CA GLN A 227 4.17 18.23 -44.63
C GLN A 227 4.01 16.81 -45.20
N LEU A 228 2.83 16.18 -45.06
CA LEU A 228 2.61 14.80 -45.53
C LEU A 228 2.39 14.70 -47.05
N SER A 229 1.97 15.78 -47.72
CA SER A 229 1.77 15.81 -49.18
C SER A 229 1.49 17.23 -49.70
N ASP A 230 1.98 17.54 -50.91
CA ASP A 230 1.73 18.82 -51.59
C ASP A 230 0.24 19.15 -51.75
N GLN A 231 -0.63 18.14 -51.88
CA GLN A 231 -2.07 18.34 -51.95
C GLN A 231 -2.66 18.79 -50.60
N PHE A 232 -2.13 18.30 -49.47
CA PHE A 232 -2.56 18.77 -48.14
C PHE A 232 -1.98 20.15 -47.83
N SER A 233 -0.74 20.40 -48.26
CA SER A 233 -0.11 21.73 -48.14
C SER A 233 -0.98 22.80 -48.80
N GLN A 234 -1.40 22.60 -50.06
CA GLN A 234 -2.28 23.55 -50.77
C GLN A 234 -3.66 23.69 -50.12
N LEU A 235 -4.23 22.59 -49.61
CA LEU A 235 -5.57 22.59 -49.00
C LEU A 235 -5.58 23.28 -47.63
N LEU A 236 -4.51 23.15 -46.83
CA LEU A 236 -4.42 23.64 -45.46
C LEU A 236 -3.77 25.04 -45.36
N LEU A 237 -3.12 25.53 -46.42
CA LEU A 237 -2.43 26.82 -46.43
C LEU A 237 -3.31 28.01 -45.96
N PRO A 238 -4.60 28.12 -46.34
CA PRO A 238 -5.46 29.20 -45.84
C PRO A 238 -5.68 29.14 -44.31
N PHE A 239 -5.76 27.94 -43.74
CA PHE A 239 -5.95 27.72 -42.31
C PHE A 239 -4.66 27.97 -41.51
N ILE A 240 -3.53 27.53 -42.04
CA ILE A 240 -2.19 27.80 -41.46
C ILE A 240 -1.93 29.30 -41.40
N ASN A 241 -2.20 30.02 -42.50
CA ASN A 241 -2.02 31.48 -42.54
C ASN A 241 -2.96 32.20 -41.57
N PHE A 242 -4.23 31.77 -41.49
CA PHE A 242 -5.18 32.33 -40.53
C PHE A 242 -4.70 32.17 -39.08
N CYS A 243 -4.25 30.98 -38.68
CA CYS A 243 -3.75 30.75 -37.33
C CYS A 243 -2.46 31.54 -37.04
N ARG A 244 -1.55 31.66 -38.01
CA ARG A 244 -0.33 32.49 -37.87
C ARG A 244 -0.65 33.97 -37.65
N GLU A 245 -1.62 34.52 -38.38
CA GLU A 245 -2.06 35.91 -38.22
C GLU A 245 -2.66 36.18 -36.84
N GLN A 246 -3.41 35.23 -36.27
CA GLN A 246 -3.95 35.37 -34.90
C GLN A 246 -2.87 35.25 -33.82
N CYS A 247 -1.87 34.37 -34.00
CA CYS A 247 -0.81 34.16 -33.01
C CYS A 247 0.29 35.25 -33.01
N LEU A 248 0.34 36.13 -34.00
CA LEU A 248 1.37 37.16 -34.16
C LEU A 248 0.95 38.57 -33.70
N LEU A 249 -0.24 38.75 -33.12
CA LEU A 249 -0.63 40.02 -32.53
C LEU A 249 -0.01 40.20 -31.12
N PRO A 250 0.78 41.26 -30.86
CA PRO A 250 1.43 41.43 -29.56
C PRO A 250 0.41 41.79 -28.47
N ALA A 251 0.47 41.05 -27.36
CA ALA A 251 -0.13 41.46 -26.10
C ALA A 251 0.47 42.81 -25.65
N ARG A 252 -0.34 43.88 -25.70
CA ARG A 252 -0.09 45.13 -24.97
C ARG A 252 -0.29 44.85 -23.48
N ASN A 253 0.79 44.84 -22.69
CA ASN A 253 0.96 45.57 -21.41
C ASN A 253 2.14 45.06 -20.56
N GLY A 254 3.00 46.01 -20.15
CA GLY A 254 3.96 45.96 -19.02
C GLY A 254 5.15 45.01 -19.18
N GLY A 255 6.43 45.40 -19.19
CA GLY A 255 7.11 46.47 -18.46
C GLY A 255 8.35 45.85 -17.81
N LEU A 256 9.43 45.64 -18.58
CA LEU A 256 10.69 45.06 -18.11
C LEU A 256 11.64 46.15 -17.63
N THR A 257 12.10 46.06 -16.38
CA THR A 257 13.33 46.69 -15.89
C THR A 257 14.43 45.64 -15.78
N THR A 258 15.52 45.87 -16.49
CA THR A 258 16.75 45.07 -16.47
C THR A 258 17.65 45.50 -15.32
N VAL A 259 18.16 44.56 -14.52
CA VAL A 259 19.34 44.78 -13.67
C VAL A 259 20.39 43.71 -13.97
N SER A 260 21.59 44.20 -14.23
CA SER A 260 22.83 43.51 -14.59
C SER A 260 23.72 43.33 -13.35
N SER A 261 24.30 42.15 -13.15
CA SER A 261 25.56 41.89 -12.40
C SER A 261 25.89 40.40 -12.59
N LYS A 262 26.87 39.96 -13.40
CA LYS A 262 28.32 39.90 -13.12
C LYS A 262 28.66 39.70 -11.64
N ASP A 263 29.15 38.51 -11.30
CA ASP A 263 30.49 38.36 -10.71
C ASP A 263 30.97 36.89 -10.72
N ASP A 264 32.22 36.76 -11.15
CA ASP A 264 33.11 35.61 -11.06
C ASP A 264 33.67 35.48 -9.63
N TRP A 265 33.77 34.27 -9.07
CA TRP A 265 34.98 33.87 -8.34
C TRP A 265 35.15 32.35 -8.15
N MET A 266 36.44 32.00 -8.08
CA MET A 266 37.17 30.73 -8.05
C MET A 266 36.70 29.64 -7.06
N ASN A 267 36.78 28.34 -7.38
CA ASN A 267 37.98 27.49 -7.55
C ASN A 267 38.82 27.35 -6.26
N THR A 268 38.55 26.30 -5.48
CA THR A 268 39.51 25.71 -4.53
C THR A 268 39.46 24.19 -4.61
N LYS A 269 40.57 23.64 -5.12
CA LYS A 269 40.94 22.22 -5.02
C LYS A 269 41.81 22.01 -3.78
N GLU A 270 41.86 20.73 -3.40
CA GLU A 270 42.91 20.00 -2.64
C GLU A 270 42.71 19.80 -1.12
N PRO A 271 43.30 18.74 -0.50
CA PRO A 271 43.74 17.46 -1.07
C PRO A 271 43.35 16.22 -0.24
N LEU A 272 43.52 15.06 -0.90
CA LEU A 272 43.61 13.72 -0.33
C LEU A 272 44.81 13.58 0.63
N THR A 273 44.58 12.98 1.79
CA THR A 273 45.64 12.37 2.60
C THR A 273 45.34 10.89 2.82
N GLN A 274 46.14 10.05 2.17
CA GLN A 274 46.41 8.66 2.55
C GLN A 274 47.46 8.66 3.66
N THR A 275 47.25 7.89 4.72
CA THR A 275 48.34 7.39 5.57
C THR A 275 48.11 5.95 6.02
N HIS A 276 49.25 5.29 6.20
CA HIS A 276 49.51 3.88 6.37
C HIS A 276 49.18 3.31 7.76
N ASN A 277 48.67 2.06 7.75
CA ASN A 277 49.25 0.84 8.34
C ASN A 277 49.64 0.71 9.84
N THR A 278 49.36 -0.51 10.32
CA THR A 278 49.95 -1.29 11.43
C THR A 278 49.73 -0.85 12.89
N ASN A 279 48.95 -1.65 13.64
CA ASN A 279 49.53 -2.52 14.66
C ASN A 279 48.55 -3.60 15.15
N LYS A 280 49.05 -4.84 15.12
CA LYS A 280 48.35 -6.09 15.43
C LYS A 280 48.87 -6.54 16.81
N LEU A 281 47.99 -6.54 17.81
CA LEU A 281 48.26 -7.09 19.16
C LEU A 281 47.23 -8.18 19.42
N GLU A 282 47.69 -9.42 19.46
CA GLU A 282 46.91 -10.56 19.98
C GLU A 282 47.05 -10.64 21.50
N PRO A 283 45.99 -11.08 22.20
CA PRO A 283 46.19 -11.82 23.43
C PRO A 283 45.56 -13.22 23.34
N HIS A 284 46.38 -14.22 23.66
CA HIS A 284 45.97 -15.58 23.96
C HIS A 284 45.06 -15.60 25.21
N SER A 285 43.86 -16.18 25.09
CA SER A 285 43.09 -16.69 26.22
C SER A 285 42.16 -17.82 25.75
N PRO A 286 42.19 -19.02 26.38
CA PRO A 286 41.30 -20.11 26.04
C PRO A 286 39.99 -20.04 26.84
N ALA A 287 38.90 -20.59 26.27
CA ALA A 287 37.58 -20.84 26.89
C ALA A 287 36.46 -19.78 26.81
N THR A 288 36.42 -18.88 25.81
CA THR A 288 35.21 -18.05 25.49
C THR A 288 34.58 -18.31 24.11
N LYS A 289 35.05 -19.32 23.36
CA LYS A 289 34.67 -19.51 21.94
C LYS A 289 33.22 -19.98 21.71
N VAL A 290 32.56 -20.64 22.66
CA VAL A 290 31.24 -21.26 22.43
C VAL A 290 30.07 -20.27 22.59
N VAL A 291 30.18 -19.29 23.49
CA VAL A 291 29.11 -18.30 23.72
C VAL A 291 29.08 -17.25 22.60
N LYS A 292 30.25 -16.78 22.15
CA LYS A 292 30.36 -15.79 21.05
C LYS A 292 29.88 -16.33 19.69
N SER A 293 29.89 -17.64 19.46
CA SER A 293 29.37 -18.22 18.21
C SER A 293 27.85 -18.31 18.19
N ARG A 294 27.19 -18.51 19.34
CA ARG A 294 25.73 -18.63 19.42
C ARG A 294 25.02 -17.29 19.19
N SER A 295 25.55 -16.19 19.74
CA SER A 295 24.96 -14.85 19.56
C SER A 295 25.03 -14.36 18.10
N LYS A 296 26.16 -14.60 17.42
CA LYS A 296 26.31 -14.28 15.98
C LYS A 296 25.32 -15.05 15.12
N LEU A 297 25.10 -16.34 15.41
CA LEU A 297 24.17 -17.18 14.66
C LEU A 297 22.71 -16.75 14.89
N ALA A 298 22.36 -16.35 16.11
CA ALA A 298 21.02 -15.84 16.43
C ALA A 298 20.75 -14.53 15.68
N HIS A 299 21.67 -13.57 15.77
CA HIS A 299 21.55 -12.29 15.04
C HIS A 299 21.41 -12.51 13.54
N HIS A 300 22.20 -13.44 12.97
CA HIS A 300 22.11 -13.81 11.57
C HIS A 300 20.73 -14.32 11.16
N LYS A 301 20.14 -15.20 11.97
CA LYS A 301 18.78 -15.72 11.71
C LYS A 301 17.74 -14.62 11.74
N HIS A 302 17.85 -13.67 12.68
CA HIS A 302 16.93 -12.53 12.73
C HIS A 302 17.01 -11.68 11.46
N VAL A 303 18.22 -11.39 10.96
CA VAL A 303 18.40 -10.65 9.70
C VAL A 303 17.76 -11.39 8.53
N VAL A 304 18.01 -12.69 8.40
CA VAL A 304 17.44 -13.50 7.30
C VAL A 304 15.91 -13.54 7.36
N VAL A 305 15.32 -13.69 8.55
CA VAL A 305 13.85 -13.68 8.72
C VAL A 305 13.27 -12.30 8.40
N SER A 306 13.91 -11.22 8.88
CA SER A 306 13.48 -9.85 8.59
C SER A 306 13.51 -9.55 7.09
N ASN A 307 14.58 -9.92 6.40
CA ASN A 307 14.72 -9.73 4.97
C ASN A 307 13.72 -10.58 4.18
N ALA A 308 13.50 -11.85 4.60
CA ALA A 308 12.48 -12.71 4.01
C ALA A 308 11.08 -12.09 4.13
N THR A 309 10.78 -11.49 5.28
CA THR A 309 9.51 -10.83 5.59
C THR A 309 9.28 -9.62 4.68
N CYS A 310 10.27 -8.72 4.57
CA CYS A 310 10.16 -7.55 3.69
C CYS A 310 10.01 -8.00 2.23
N ALA A 311 10.89 -8.90 1.76
CA ALA A 311 10.88 -9.33 0.37
C ALA A 311 9.55 -9.97 -0.05
N VAL A 312 8.95 -10.82 0.79
CA VAL A 312 7.66 -11.45 0.44
C VAL A 312 6.52 -10.43 0.44
N VAL A 313 6.49 -9.53 1.42
CA VAL A 313 5.46 -8.48 1.51
C VAL A 313 5.57 -7.50 0.34
N ASP A 314 6.76 -6.97 0.08
CA ASP A 314 7.03 -6.03 -1.02
C ASP A 314 6.61 -6.64 -2.37
N THR A 315 6.95 -7.92 -2.60
CA THR A 315 6.62 -8.58 -3.87
C THR A 315 5.12 -8.80 -4.02
N LEU A 316 4.41 -9.20 -2.95
CA LEU A 316 2.95 -9.36 -2.99
C LEU A 316 2.23 -8.03 -3.18
N GLN A 317 2.66 -6.98 -2.48
CA GLN A 317 2.10 -5.64 -2.59
C GLN A 317 2.35 -5.04 -3.98
N SER A 318 3.48 -5.32 -4.62
CA SER A 318 3.80 -4.84 -5.97
C SER A 318 2.81 -5.32 -7.05
N ILE A 319 2.04 -6.37 -6.76
CA ILE A 319 0.95 -6.87 -7.62
C ILE A 319 -0.42 -6.78 -6.95
N GLU A 320 -0.57 -5.85 -6.01
CA GLU A 320 -1.84 -5.54 -5.35
C GLU A 320 -2.48 -6.73 -4.63
N ILE A 321 -1.70 -7.75 -4.27
CA ILE A 321 -2.18 -8.82 -3.40
C ILE A 321 -2.08 -8.33 -1.96
N MET A 322 -3.22 -8.15 -1.33
CA MET A 322 -3.27 -7.81 0.09
C MET A 322 -2.77 -9.00 0.92
N CYS A 323 -1.84 -8.74 1.82
CA CYS A 323 -1.30 -9.74 2.72
C CYS A 323 -1.11 -9.18 4.13
N VAL A 324 -1.16 -10.06 5.12
CA VAL A 324 -0.86 -9.71 6.52
C VAL A 324 0.09 -10.74 7.13
N LEU A 325 1.06 -10.27 7.89
CA LEU A 325 1.95 -11.12 8.67
C LEU A 325 1.19 -11.66 9.88
N VAL A 326 1.32 -12.97 10.11
CA VAL A 326 0.59 -13.67 11.18
C VAL A 326 1.52 -14.55 12.02
N GLY A 327 0.97 -15.20 13.04
CA GLY A 327 1.70 -16.20 13.83
C GLY A 327 2.96 -15.64 14.49
N SER A 328 4.05 -16.40 14.46
CA SER A 328 5.26 -16.07 15.23
C SER A 328 6.00 -14.83 14.74
N ILE A 329 5.94 -14.55 13.42
CA ILE A 329 6.58 -13.35 12.87
C ILE A 329 5.80 -12.09 13.26
N ALA A 330 4.47 -12.17 13.33
CA ALA A 330 3.64 -11.07 13.80
C ALA A 330 3.87 -10.78 15.29
N CYS A 331 3.93 -11.81 16.13
CA CYS A 331 4.31 -11.66 17.54
C CYS A 331 5.66 -10.93 17.68
N PHE A 332 6.66 -11.33 16.88
CA PHE A 332 7.99 -10.71 16.90
C PHE A 332 7.95 -9.22 16.50
N GLN A 333 7.15 -8.85 15.50
CA GLN A 333 6.99 -7.44 15.12
C GLN A 333 6.32 -6.60 16.22
N HIS A 334 5.43 -7.20 17.02
CA HIS A 334 4.87 -6.59 18.24
C HIS A 334 5.85 -6.55 19.43
N GLY A 335 7.11 -6.92 19.24
CA GLY A 335 8.12 -6.99 20.30
C GLY A 335 7.95 -8.19 21.25
N THR A 336 7.11 -9.17 20.87
CA THR A 336 6.81 -10.34 21.70
C THR A 336 7.41 -11.62 21.11
N GLY A 337 8.41 -12.17 21.80
CA GLY A 337 8.94 -13.51 21.51
C GLY A 337 10.05 -13.58 20.46
N SER A 338 10.34 -14.82 20.05
CA SER A 338 11.42 -15.16 19.13
C SER A 338 10.87 -15.70 17.81
N THR A 339 11.48 -15.30 16.69
CA THR A 339 11.12 -15.84 15.38
C THR A 339 11.54 -17.31 15.28
N ARG A 340 10.64 -18.19 14.81
CA ARG A 340 10.95 -19.62 14.61
C ARG A 340 11.69 -19.91 13.31
N GLY A 341 12.20 -18.90 12.62
CA GLY A 341 12.77 -19.05 11.27
C GLY A 341 11.73 -19.34 10.17
N VAL A 342 10.44 -19.16 10.50
CA VAL A 342 9.31 -19.29 9.57
C VAL A 342 8.60 -17.95 9.49
N VAL A 343 8.35 -17.47 8.28
CA VAL A 343 7.54 -16.29 8.00
C VAL A 343 6.16 -16.78 7.56
N GLU A 344 5.16 -16.52 8.40
CA GLU A 344 3.76 -16.89 8.14
C GLU A 344 3.04 -15.65 7.56
N VAL A 345 2.50 -15.77 6.36
CA VAL A 345 1.82 -14.66 5.64
C VAL A 345 0.43 -15.11 5.23
N ALA A 346 -0.60 -14.44 5.75
CA ALA A 346 -1.96 -14.66 5.29
C ALA A 346 -2.24 -13.83 4.03
N ILE A 347 -2.72 -14.48 2.98
CA ILE A 347 -3.02 -13.87 1.68
C ILE A 347 -4.52 -13.59 1.62
N ILE A 348 -4.87 -12.31 1.51
CA ILE A 348 -6.25 -11.80 1.52
C ILE A 348 -6.65 -11.52 0.06
N PRO A 349 -7.61 -12.26 -0.50
CA PRO A 349 -8.04 -12.06 -1.89
C PRO A 349 -8.71 -10.68 -2.07
N SER A 350 -8.29 -9.92 -3.08
CA SER A 350 -8.82 -8.59 -3.41
C SER A 350 -10.13 -8.63 -4.21
N VAL A 351 -10.41 -9.72 -4.94
CA VAL A 351 -11.59 -9.90 -5.79
C VAL A 351 -12.24 -11.27 -5.56
N THR A 352 -13.50 -11.43 -6.00
CA THR A 352 -14.22 -12.71 -5.95
C THR A 352 -13.50 -13.77 -6.76
N GLY A 353 -12.72 -14.63 -6.08
CA GLY A 353 -11.96 -15.71 -6.67
C GLY A 353 -11.05 -16.38 -5.65
N ILE A 354 -10.81 -17.68 -5.80
CA ILE A 354 -9.85 -18.40 -4.97
C ILE A 354 -8.47 -18.17 -5.58
N LEU A 355 -7.67 -17.33 -4.92
CA LEU A 355 -6.26 -17.18 -5.26
C LEU A 355 -5.55 -18.48 -4.86
N SER A 356 -5.15 -19.29 -5.84
CA SER A 356 -4.40 -20.52 -5.59
C SER A 356 -3.01 -20.18 -5.05
N ILE A 357 -2.68 -20.68 -3.85
CA ILE A 357 -1.36 -20.47 -3.23
C ILE A 357 -0.24 -20.96 -4.16
N ASP A 358 -0.44 -22.07 -4.86
CA ASP A 358 0.55 -22.60 -5.80
C ASP A 358 0.85 -21.61 -6.92
N LYS A 359 -0.16 -20.86 -7.39
CA LYS A 359 0.04 -19.77 -8.37
C LYS A 359 0.80 -18.60 -7.76
N VAL A 360 0.51 -18.23 -6.51
CA VAL A 360 1.26 -17.17 -5.80
C VAL A 360 2.72 -17.57 -5.60
N ILE A 361 2.98 -18.80 -5.17
CA ILE A 361 4.33 -19.35 -5.00
C ILE A 361 5.08 -19.35 -6.34
N ALA A 362 4.43 -19.83 -7.41
CA ALA A 362 5.00 -19.84 -8.75
C ALA A 362 5.35 -18.42 -9.20
N PHE A 363 4.44 -17.46 -8.98
CA PHE A 363 4.66 -16.05 -9.27
C PHE A 363 5.87 -15.49 -8.51
N LEU A 364 5.95 -15.68 -7.19
CA LEU A 364 7.06 -15.21 -6.36
C LEU A 364 8.41 -15.81 -6.84
N CYS A 365 8.43 -17.10 -7.21
CA CYS A 365 9.62 -17.73 -7.78
C CYS A 365 10.00 -17.19 -9.17
N ILE A 366 9.03 -16.74 -9.97
CA ILE A 366 9.28 -16.12 -11.28
C ILE A 366 9.83 -14.69 -11.11
N GLN A 367 9.27 -13.92 -10.17
CA GLN A 367 9.69 -12.54 -9.92
C GLN A 367 11.11 -12.44 -9.36
N ASP A 368 11.45 -13.28 -8.37
CA ASP A 368 12.81 -13.33 -7.83
C ASP A 368 13.28 -14.79 -7.62
N PRO A 369 13.76 -15.47 -8.68
CA PRO A 369 14.22 -16.86 -8.60
C PRO A 369 15.48 -17.05 -7.75
N ASN A 370 16.18 -15.95 -7.43
CA ASN A 370 17.37 -15.98 -6.60
C ASN A 370 17.01 -16.02 -5.12
N ARG A 371 15.93 -15.32 -4.73
CA ARG A 371 15.43 -15.29 -3.35
C ARG A 371 14.42 -16.38 -3.08
N PHE A 372 13.47 -16.63 -3.97
CA PHE A 372 12.35 -17.54 -3.71
C PHE A 372 12.51 -18.87 -4.44
N ARG A 373 12.38 -19.98 -3.72
CA ARG A 373 12.44 -21.33 -4.30
C ARG A 373 11.51 -22.30 -3.60
N VAL A 374 10.95 -23.22 -4.36
CA VAL A 374 10.29 -24.42 -3.84
C VAL A 374 11.31 -25.54 -3.72
N THR A 375 11.40 -26.15 -2.55
CA THR A 375 12.25 -27.33 -2.32
C THR A 375 11.44 -28.49 -1.81
N GLU A 376 11.61 -29.66 -2.41
CA GLU A 376 11.02 -30.90 -1.91
C GLU A 376 11.81 -31.43 -0.72
N VAL A 377 11.14 -31.63 0.41
CA VAL A 377 11.74 -32.24 1.61
C VAL A 377 11.12 -33.60 1.84
N LYS A 378 11.92 -34.65 1.70
CA LYS A 378 11.55 -36.02 2.12
C LYS A 378 11.87 -36.19 3.60
N ARG A 379 10.83 -36.26 4.45
CA ARG A 379 11.01 -36.64 5.85
C ARG A 379 11.26 -38.15 5.94
N LYS A 380 12.21 -38.56 6.79
CA LYS A 380 12.53 -39.98 7.02
C LYS A 380 11.27 -40.69 7.50
N GLY A 381 10.73 -41.60 6.68
CA GLY A 381 9.50 -42.37 7.00
C GLY A 381 8.21 -41.87 6.33
N GLN A 382 8.22 -40.74 5.59
CA GLN A 382 7.09 -40.34 4.74
C GLN A 382 7.33 -40.74 3.29
N SER A 383 6.32 -41.34 2.66
CA SER A 383 6.37 -41.76 1.25
C SER A 383 6.27 -40.60 0.26
N THR A 384 5.65 -39.49 0.68
CA THR A 384 5.46 -38.28 -0.13
C THR A 384 6.42 -37.18 0.31
N ALA A 385 7.09 -36.54 -0.66
CA ALA A 385 7.88 -35.35 -0.40
C ALA A 385 6.94 -34.16 -0.12
N LEU A 386 7.25 -33.36 0.89
CA LEU A 386 6.53 -32.11 1.16
C LEU A 386 7.27 -30.97 0.47
N SER A 387 6.57 -30.26 -0.41
CA SER A 387 7.08 -29.02 -1.00
C SER A 387 7.13 -27.93 0.06
N GLN A 388 8.30 -27.32 0.25
CA GLN A 388 8.50 -26.18 1.14
C GLN A 388 8.86 -24.96 0.31
N PHE A 389 8.14 -23.86 0.52
CA PHE A 389 8.47 -22.57 -0.04
C PHE A 389 9.50 -21.87 0.86
N ARG A 390 10.61 -21.42 0.27
CA ARG A 390 11.77 -20.91 1.01
C ARG A 390 12.30 -19.63 0.40
N TYR A 391 12.71 -18.72 1.28
CA TYR A 391 13.52 -17.55 0.98
C TYR A 391 15.00 -17.83 1.23
N TYR A 392 15.86 -17.44 0.31
CA TYR A 392 17.31 -17.49 0.41
C TYR A 392 17.86 -16.07 0.41
N GLU A 393 18.68 -15.76 1.42
CA GLU A 393 19.32 -14.45 1.50
C GLU A 393 20.55 -14.40 0.58
N PRO A 394 20.52 -13.64 -0.53
CA PRO A 394 21.59 -13.65 -1.53
C PRO A 394 22.89 -13.07 -1.00
N THR A 395 22.82 -12.20 0.01
CA THR A 395 24.00 -11.53 0.58
C THR A 395 24.86 -12.46 1.45
N VAL A 396 24.39 -13.68 1.76
CA VAL A 396 25.07 -14.56 2.72
C VAL A 396 25.66 -15.80 2.05
N LEU A 397 26.99 -15.84 1.95
CA LEU A 397 27.74 -17.00 1.47
C LEU A 397 28.16 -17.93 2.63
N PRO A 398 28.03 -19.26 2.50
CA PRO A 398 27.39 -19.99 1.39
C PRO A 398 25.86 -20.03 1.54
N PRO A 399 25.09 -19.88 0.44
CA PRO A 399 23.63 -19.74 0.48
C PRO A 399 22.90 -21.01 0.96
N LYS A 400 23.56 -22.17 0.93
CA LYS A 400 22.92 -23.48 1.16
C LYS A 400 22.44 -23.73 2.60
N LYS A 401 22.78 -22.86 3.57
CA LYS A 401 22.40 -23.06 4.99
C LYS A 401 21.55 -21.93 5.59
N ASN A 402 21.38 -20.83 4.88
CA ASN A 402 20.71 -19.64 5.41
C ASN A 402 19.45 -19.36 4.59
N TYR A 403 18.42 -20.16 4.85
CA TYR A 403 17.10 -19.95 4.31
C TYR A 403 16.09 -19.67 5.42
N CYS A 404 15.03 -18.97 5.08
CA CYS A 404 13.83 -18.84 5.89
C CYS A 404 12.70 -19.60 5.19
N GLN A 405 11.92 -20.37 5.94
CA GLN A 405 10.72 -20.99 5.39
C GLN A 405 9.60 -19.94 5.33
N ILE A 406 8.86 -19.90 4.23
CA ILE A 406 7.69 -19.03 4.10
C ILE A 406 6.45 -19.91 4.00
N ASP A 407 5.50 -19.70 4.90
CA ASP A 407 4.22 -20.36 4.91
C ASP A 407 3.15 -19.35 4.49
N LEU A 408 2.63 -19.51 3.27
CA LEU A 408 1.52 -18.71 2.75
C LEU A 408 0.20 -19.37 3.17
N ILE A 409 -0.66 -18.62 3.85
CA ILE A 409 -1.94 -19.08 4.40
C ILE A 409 -3.05 -18.47 3.56
N PRO A 410 -3.90 -19.27 2.90
CA PRO A 410 -4.99 -18.75 2.11
C PRO A 410 -6.08 -18.24 3.06
N VAL A 411 -6.57 -17.03 2.83
CA VAL A 411 -7.74 -16.51 3.55
C VAL A 411 -8.98 -16.67 2.68
N ALA A 412 -10.09 -17.11 3.28
CA ALA A 412 -11.37 -17.22 2.58
C ALA A 412 -11.83 -15.84 2.05
N ASN A 413 -12.73 -15.82 1.06
CA ASN A 413 -13.39 -14.61 0.59
C ASN A 413 -14.90 -14.73 0.86
N PRO A 414 -15.52 -13.82 1.67
CA PRO A 414 -14.89 -12.69 2.36
C PRO A 414 -13.89 -13.15 3.44
N PRO A 415 -12.85 -12.34 3.74
CA PRO A 415 -11.92 -12.66 4.80
C PRO A 415 -12.67 -12.79 6.14
N PRO A 416 -12.36 -13.81 6.95
CA PRO A 416 -12.79 -13.85 8.34
C PRO A 416 -12.45 -12.54 9.04
N VAL A 417 -13.30 -12.10 9.96
CA VAL A 417 -13.21 -10.77 10.60
C VAL A 417 -11.80 -10.48 11.14
N GLN A 418 -11.10 -11.48 11.69
CA GLN A 418 -9.74 -11.34 12.20
C GLN A 418 -8.72 -10.88 11.15
N TYR A 419 -8.93 -11.16 9.87
CA TYR A 419 -8.06 -10.74 8.77
C TYR A 419 -8.59 -9.49 8.04
N SER A 420 -9.58 -8.80 8.63
CA SER A 420 -10.05 -7.53 8.08
C SER A 420 -8.94 -6.48 8.13
N ARG A 421 -9.04 -5.47 7.25
CA ARG A 421 -8.12 -4.32 7.26
C ARG A 421 -8.13 -3.58 8.61
N LEU A 422 -9.24 -3.63 9.35
CA LEU A 422 -9.38 -3.05 10.69
C LEU A 422 -8.51 -3.76 11.75
N HIS A 423 -8.02 -4.96 11.45
CA HIS A 423 -7.15 -5.74 12.32
C HIS A 423 -5.73 -5.86 11.76
N THR A 424 -5.38 -5.02 10.81
CA THR A 424 -4.02 -4.90 10.28
C THR A 424 -3.41 -3.62 10.80
N VAL A 425 -2.31 -3.73 11.54
CA VAL A 425 -1.47 -2.59 11.93
C VAL A 425 -0.21 -2.57 11.08
N TRP A 426 0.30 -1.39 10.79
CA TRP A 426 1.55 -1.24 10.05
C TRP A 426 2.69 -1.02 11.03
N ILE A 427 3.64 -1.95 11.05
CA ILE A 427 4.83 -1.87 11.91
C ILE A 427 6.04 -1.93 10.99
N ASN A 428 6.86 -0.87 10.96
CA ASN A 428 8.02 -0.76 10.07
C ASN A 428 7.66 -1.03 8.60
N ASP A 429 6.58 -0.40 8.12
CA ASP A 429 6.03 -0.59 6.76
C ASP A 429 5.58 -2.03 6.42
N LEU A 430 5.46 -2.91 7.42
CA LEU A 430 4.94 -4.26 7.24
C LEU A 430 3.50 -4.34 7.74
N PRO A 431 2.57 -4.96 6.97
CA PRO A 431 1.21 -5.21 7.43
C PRO A 431 1.23 -6.38 8.41
N VAL A 432 1.01 -6.11 9.69
CA VAL A 432 1.05 -7.08 10.79
C VAL A 432 -0.35 -7.24 11.37
N LEU A 433 -0.76 -8.48 11.65
CA LEU A 433 -2.00 -8.72 12.36
C LEU A 433 -1.98 -8.03 13.73
N SER A 434 -3.04 -7.31 14.09
CA SER A 434 -3.12 -6.61 15.36
C SER A 434 -3.07 -7.59 16.54
N ILE A 435 -2.70 -7.09 17.71
CA ILE A 435 -2.30 -7.94 18.82
C ILE A 435 -3.46 -8.76 19.41
N LEU A 436 -4.67 -8.22 19.45
CA LEU A 436 -5.85 -8.92 19.98
C LEU A 436 -6.22 -10.17 19.15
N PRO A 437 -6.36 -10.10 17.81
CA PRO A 437 -6.49 -11.30 16.99
C PRO A 437 -5.36 -12.31 17.14
N LEU A 438 -4.11 -11.86 17.31
CA LEU A 438 -2.99 -12.77 17.59
C LEU A 438 -3.15 -13.49 18.93
N VAL A 439 -3.56 -12.78 19.98
CA VAL A 439 -3.86 -13.36 21.30
C VAL A 439 -4.98 -14.39 21.16
N ILE A 440 -6.10 -14.03 20.54
CA ILE A 440 -7.26 -14.89 20.32
C ILE A 440 -6.87 -16.17 19.58
N GLU A 441 -6.09 -16.06 18.50
CA GLU A 441 -5.61 -17.22 17.74
C GLU A 441 -4.72 -18.14 18.59
N ASN A 442 -3.83 -17.57 19.42
CA ASN A 442 -3.01 -18.37 20.33
C ASN A 442 -3.84 -19.04 21.43
N ILE A 443 -4.90 -18.38 21.93
CA ILE A 443 -5.84 -18.97 22.90
C ILE A 443 -6.60 -20.13 22.25
N ARG A 444 -7.13 -19.98 21.03
CA ARG A 444 -7.80 -21.09 20.32
C ARG A 444 -6.87 -22.31 20.15
N ARG A 445 -5.60 -22.07 19.79
CA ARG A 445 -4.58 -23.13 19.72
C ARG A 445 -4.32 -23.76 21.08
N CYS A 446 -4.26 -22.97 22.15
CA CYS A 446 -4.11 -23.47 23.52
C CYS A 446 -5.28 -24.37 23.94
N LEU A 447 -6.51 -23.91 23.75
CA LEU A 447 -7.73 -24.64 24.12
C LEU A 447 -7.86 -25.95 23.35
N SER A 448 -7.49 -25.94 22.06
CA SER A 448 -7.53 -27.11 21.17
C SER A 448 -6.36 -28.08 21.39
N ALA A 449 -5.29 -27.66 22.06
CA ALA A 449 -4.10 -28.49 22.27
C ALA A 449 -4.33 -29.56 23.35
N PRO A 450 -3.71 -30.75 23.23
CA PRO A 450 -3.65 -31.73 24.31
C PRO A 450 -3.08 -31.11 25.59
N ALA A 451 -3.52 -31.59 26.76
CA ALA A 451 -3.14 -31.02 28.05
C ALA A 451 -1.62 -30.84 28.22
N GLN A 452 -0.82 -31.81 27.76
CA GLN A 452 0.64 -31.76 27.85
C GLN A 452 1.30 -30.65 27.01
N GLN A 453 0.59 -30.11 26.01
CA GLN A 453 1.09 -29.05 25.12
C GLN A 453 0.59 -27.66 25.52
N ARG A 454 -0.43 -27.57 26.38
CA ARG A 454 -1.05 -26.28 26.77
C ARG A 454 -0.05 -25.33 27.43
N GLY A 455 0.85 -25.83 28.29
CA GLY A 455 1.87 -25.01 28.93
C GLY A 455 2.77 -24.26 27.94
N LYS A 456 3.05 -24.85 26.77
CA LYS A 456 3.82 -24.17 25.70
C LYS A 456 3.03 -23.01 25.08
N HIS A 457 1.72 -23.16 24.91
CA HIS A 457 0.87 -22.10 24.38
C HIS A 457 0.64 -21.00 25.40
N ILE A 458 0.42 -21.34 26.67
CA ILE A 458 0.31 -20.38 27.78
C ILE A 458 1.55 -19.49 27.85
N ARG A 459 2.77 -20.07 27.78
CA ARG A 459 4.02 -19.30 27.73
C ARG A 459 4.10 -18.34 26.53
N ALA A 460 3.51 -18.69 25.38
CA ALA A 460 3.47 -17.80 24.23
C ALA A 460 2.39 -16.70 24.35
N ILE A 461 1.30 -16.96 25.07
CA ILE A 461 0.20 -16.02 25.28
C ILE A 461 0.57 -14.92 26.27
N ARG A 462 1.31 -15.23 27.35
CA ARG A 462 1.68 -14.24 28.39
C ARG A 462 2.29 -12.93 27.86
N PRO A 463 3.36 -12.94 27.04
CA PRO A 463 3.95 -11.69 26.54
C PRO A 463 3.01 -10.94 25.58
N LEU A 464 2.12 -11.66 24.90
CA LEU A 464 1.10 -11.05 24.04
C LEU A 464 0.02 -10.35 24.86
N LEU A 465 -0.44 -10.93 25.98
CA LEU A 465 -1.41 -10.29 26.88
C LEU A 465 -0.87 -8.99 27.45
N ALA A 466 0.40 -8.98 27.90
CA ALA A 466 1.06 -7.79 28.41
C ALA A 466 1.16 -6.67 27.36
N SER A 467 1.38 -7.04 26.10
CA SER A 467 1.44 -6.08 24.99
C SER A 467 0.05 -5.65 24.52
N CYS A 468 -0.95 -6.53 24.60
CA CYS A 468 -2.34 -6.23 24.30
C CYS A 468 -2.93 -5.20 25.28
N ALA A 469 -2.50 -5.21 26.54
CA ALA A 469 -2.87 -4.20 27.53
C ALA A 469 -2.34 -2.79 27.18
N ARG A 470 -1.21 -2.70 26.47
CA ARG A 470 -0.55 -1.43 26.11
C ARG A 470 -1.05 -0.84 24.81
N SER A 471 -1.44 -1.68 23.87
CA SER A 471 -1.98 -1.23 22.59
C SER A 471 -3.44 -0.82 22.81
N ALA A 472 -3.76 0.46 22.72
CA ALA A 472 -5.14 0.93 22.63
C ALA A 472 -5.84 0.09 21.55
N LEU A 473 -6.83 -0.70 21.95
CA LEU A 473 -7.52 -1.60 21.05
C LEU A 473 -8.43 -0.74 20.17
N ASP A 474 -8.17 -0.79 18.86
CA ASP A 474 -9.00 -0.13 17.85
C ASP A 474 -10.47 -0.58 17.98
N PRO A 475 -11.45 0.24 17.55
CA PRO A 475 -12.86 -0.12 17.57
C PRO A 475 -13.10 -1.39 16.75
N VAL A 476 -13.26 -2.51 17.45
CA VAL A 476 -13.52 -3.82 16.85
C VAL A 476 -15.02 -4.09 16.75
N ASP A 477 -15.39 -4.90 15.76
CA ASP A 477 -16.70 -5.54 15.64
C ASP A 477 -17.16 -6.17 16.97
N GLU A 478 -18.39 -5.86 17.39
CA GLU A 478 -19.03 -6.36 18.60
C GLU A 478 -19.08 -7.90 18.65
N ALA A 479 -19.24 -8.55 17.50
CA ALA A 479 -19.23 -10.01 17.40
C ALA A 479 -17.85 -10.59 17.76
N PHE A 480 -16.78 -9.94 17.32
CA PHE A 480 -15.42 -10.37 17.60
C PHE A 480 -15.03 -10.09 19.07
N HIS A 481 -15.48 -8.97 19.65
CA HIS A 481 -15.33 -8.73 21.09
C HIS A 481 -16.06 -9.79 21.93
N SER A 482 -17.25 -10.19 21.52
CA SER A 482 -18.01 -11.25 22.19
C SER A 482 -17.28 -12.58 22.16
N GLU A 483 -16.66 -12.93 21.01
CA GLU A 483 -15.81 -14.11 20.92
C GLU A 483 -14.56 -14.01 21.80
N ALA A 484 -13.90 -12.84 21.80
CA ALA A 484 -12.73 -12.59 22.62
C ALA A 484 -13.02 -12.80 24.11
N ILE A 485 -14.14 -12.26 24.62
CA ILE A 485 -14.60 -12.43 26.00
C ILE A 485 -14.74 -13.92 26.34
N ASN A 486 -15.45 -14.69 25.51
CA ASN A 486 -15.66 -16.12 25.74
C ASN A 486 -14.35 -16.91 25.77
N LEU A 487 -13.37 -16.54 24.94
CA LEU A 487 -12.07 -17.19 24.91
C LEU A 487 -11.20 -16.80 26.11
N PHE A 488 -11.26 -15.55 26.55
CA PHE A 488 -10.59 -15.09 27.76
C PHE A 488 -11.11 -15.76 29.02
N GLU A 489 -12.44 -15.92 29.15
CA GLU A 489 -13.05 -16.64 30.27
C GLU A 489 -12.59 -18.11 30.30
N GLN A 490 -12.63 -18.80 29.16
CA GLN A 490 -12.13 -20.17 29.04
C GLN A 490 -10.63 -20.30 29.38
N LEU A 491 -9.82 -19.32 28.97
CA LEU A 491 -8.39 -19.30 29.31
C LEU A 491 -8.17 -19.10 30.82
N GLY A 492 -8.94 -18.20 31.44
CA GLY A 492 -8.88 -17.95 32.88
C GLY A 492 -9.30 -19.16 33.72
N ASP A 493 -10.22 -19.98 33.21
CA ASP A 493 -10.62 -21.23 33.88
C ASP A 493 -9.58 -22.35 33.71
N LEU A 494 -8.74 -22.29 32.67
CA LEU A 494 -7.61 -23.21 32.50
C LEU A 494 -6.41 -22.88 33.39
N ASP A 495 -6.12 -21.61 33.59
CA ASP A 495 -4.99 -21.13 34.40
C ASP A 495 -5.43 -19.94 35.27
N PRO A 496 -5.58 -20.14 36.60
CA PRO A 496 -5.99 -19.08 37.52
C PRO A 496 -5.07 -17.85 37.50
N GLN A 497 -3.77 -18.00 37.17
CA GLN A 497 -2.87 -16.86 37.05
C GLN A 497 -3.23 -15.99 35.83
N LEU A 498 -3.61 -16.64 34.71
CA LEU A 498 -4.09 -15.94 33.52
C LEU A 498 -5.45 -15.27 33.74
N LYS A 499 -6.30 -15.81 34.62
CA LYS A 499 -7.61 -15.21 34.97
C LYS A 499 -7.47 -13.76 35.43
N LYS A 500 -6.44 -13.47 36.24
CA LYS A 500 -6.13 -12.11 36.70
C LYS A 500 -5.68 -11.22 35.52
N ALA A 501 -4.83 -11.75 34.65
CA ALA A 501 -4.31 -11.04 33.49
C ALA A 501 -5.36 -10.69 32.42
N VAL A 502 -6.36 -11.56 32.21
CA VAL A 502 -7.39 -11.36 31.16
C VAL A 502 -8.63 -10.62 31.65
N SER A 503 -8.90 -10.56 32.96
CA SER A 503 -10.03 -9.82 33.52
C SER A 503 -10.17 -8.35 33.03
N PRO A 504 -9.08 -7.56 32.94
CA PRO A 504 -9.11 -6.20 32.39
C PRO A 504 -9.42 -6.17 30.89
N LEU A 505 -8.90 -7.13 30.12
CA LEU A 505 -9.22 -7.29 28.70
C LEU A 505 -10.70 -7.65 28.50
N ILE A 506 -11.26 -8.49 29.38
CA ILE A 506 -12.70 -8.80 29.40
C ILE A 506 -13.52 -7.53 29.68
N LYS A 507 -13.14 -6.74 30.70
CA LYS A 507 -13.81 -5.46 30.99
C LYS A 507 -13.75 -4.51 29.80
N PHE A 508 -12.58 -4.41 29.17
CA PHE A 508 -12.38 -3.60 27.97
C PHE A 508 -13.31 -4.04 26.83
N CYS A 509 -13.32 -5.34 26.50
CA CYS A 509 -14.16 -5.87 25.41
C CYS A 509 -15.66 -5.67 25.68
N ARG A 510 -16.09 -5.58 26.94
CA ARG A 510 -17.49 -5.29 27.33
C ARG A 510 -17.87 -3.81 27.23
N ALA A 511 -16.91 -2.90 27.36
CA ALA A 511 -17.15 -1.46 27.40
C ALA A 511 -15.99 -0.68 26.75
N PRO A 512 -15.79 -0.82 25.43
CA PRO A 512 -14.63 -0.23 24.74
C PRO A 512 -14.60 1.32 24.76
N SER A 513 -15.72 1.96 25.10
CA SER A 513 -15.91 3.42 25.05
C SER A 513 -15.69 4.16 26.38
N THR A 514 -15.30 3.48 27.48
CA THR A 514 -15.10 4.15 28.78
C THR A 514 -13.62 4.39 29.08
N SER A 515 -13.24 5.67 29.20
CA SER A 515 -11.86 6.11 29.46
C SER A 515 -11.29 5.65 30.82
N SER A 516 -12.09 5.09 31.72
CA SER A 516 -11.59 4.61 33.02
C SER A 516 -10.79 3.30 32.89
N VAL A 517 -10.94 2.56 31.80
CA VAL A 517 -10.28 1.25 31.63
C VAL A 517 -8.79 1.40 31.32
N ALA A 518 -8.37 2.52 30.72
CA ALA A 518 -6.97 2.78 30.40
C ALA A 518 -6.07 2.83 31.65
N ASN A 519 -6.56 3.38 32.75
CA ASN A 519 -5.80 3.46 34.01
C ASN A 519 -5.61 2.09 34.67
N ASP A 520 -6.59 1.19 34.54
CA ASP A 520 -6.47 -0.18 35.07
C ASP A 520 -5.32 -0.92 34.37
N PHE A 521 -5.01 -0.63 33.09
CA PHE A 521 -4.00 -1.33 32.29
C PHE A 521 -2.54 -1.04 32.66
N GLU A 522 -2.22 0.15 33.18
CA GLU A 522 -0.84 0.46 33.59
C GLU A 522 -0.40 -0.42 34.77
N ASP A 523 -1.28 -0.62 35.76
CA ASP A 523 -1.00 -1.45 36.94
C ASP A 523 -0.77 -2.94 36.57
N LEU A 524 -1.48 -3.46 35.57
CA LEU A 524 -1.32 -4.85 35.11
C LEU A 524 0.00 -5.11 34.42
N SER A 525 0.56 -4.12 33.75
CA SER A 525 1.83 -4.29 33.04
C SER A 525 2.96 -4.66 34.02
N GLY A 526 2.94 -4.07 35.22
CA GLY A 526 3.86 -4.38 36.31
C GLY A 526 3.63 -5.78 36.90
N GLU A 527 2.37 -6.17 37.13
CA GLU A 527 2.04 -7.50 37.65
C GLU A 527 2.40 -8.62 36.65
N LEU A 528 2.11 -8.43 35.36
CA LEU A 528 2.44 -9.41 34.32
C LEU A 528 3.95 -9.56 34.12
N ALA A 529 4.72 -8.46 34.21
CA ALA A 529 6.17 -8.51 34.15
C ALA A 529 6.79 -9.26 35.35
N SER A 530 6.15 -9.20 36.53
CA SER A 530 6.63 -9.91 37.72
C SER A 530 6.50 -11.43 37.65
N LEU A 531 5.65 -11.96 36.75
CA LEU A 531 5.45 -13.39 36.54
C LEU A 531 6.51 -14.04 35.63
N GLU A 532 7.43 -13.26 35.04
CA GLU A 532 8.47 -13.79 34.12
C GLU A 532 9.72 -14.33 34.84
N VAL A 533 9.83 -14.23 36.17
CA VAL A 533 11.10 -14.43 36.91
C VAL A 533 11.29 -15.85 37.50
N GLU A 534 10.29 -16.73 37.48
CA GLU A 534 10.49 -18.13 37.90
C GLU A 534 10.83 -19.03 36.68
N GLU A 535 12.07 -18.93 36.18
CA GLU A 535 12.64 -19.97 35.32
C GLU A 535 13.08 -21.16 36.19
N ASP A 536 12.27 -22.22 36.20
CA ASP A 536 12.69 -23.54 36.67
C ASP A 536 13.92 -23.99 35.87
N THR A 537 15.10 -23.92 36.50
CA THR A 537 16.29 -24.65 36.07
C THR A 537 16.07 -26.14 36.31
N ASP A 538 15.30 -26.78 35.43
CA ASP A 538 15.19 -28.23 35.37
C ASP A 538 16.41 -28.80 34.64
N ASP A 539 17.54 -28.84 35.36
CA ASP A 539 18.68 -29.69 35.04
C ASP A 539 18.23 -31.14 35.25
N GLY A 540 17.68 -31.73 34.19
CA GLY A 540 17.36 -33.14 34.12
C GLY A 540 18.62 -34.01 34.19
N ASN A 541 19.10 -34.27 35.40
CA ASN A 541 20.00 -35.37 35.70
C ASN A 541 19.92 -35.78 37.18
N SER A 542 19.06 -36.75 37.50
CA SER A 542 19.20 -37.53 38.73
C SER A 542 18.66 -38.95 38.56
N GLU A 543 19.62 -39.88 38.63
CA GLU A 543 19.42 -41.29 38.90
C GLU A 543 18.86 -41.49 40.32
N GLU A 544 18.09 -42.57 40.47
CA GLU A 544 17.49 -43.08 41.69
C GLU A 544 18.50 -43.24 42.83
N GLN A 545 18.14 -42.80 44.04
CA GLN A 545 18.48 -43.55 45.26
C GLN A 545 17.54 -43.23 46.43
N ASN A 546 17.01 -44.29 47.00
CA ASN A 546 16.21 -44.40 48.22
C ASN A 546 16.90 -43.79 49.45
N MET A 547 16.10 -43.22 50.38
CA MET A 547 16.03 -43.60 51.80
C MET A 547 14.99 -42.75 52.57
N SER A 548 14.26 -43.42 53.47
CA SER A 548 13.12 -42.92 54.27
C SER A 548 13.57 -42.32 55.64
N PRO A 549 12.71 -42.12 56.67
CA PRO A 549 12.41 -40.79 57.22
C PRO A 549 12.83 -40.59 58.70
N GLY A 550 12.91 -39.34 59.16
CA GLY A 550 13.20 -39.01 60.57
C GLY A 550 12.41 -37.82 61.10
N LEU A 551 11.62 -38.07 62.16
CA LEU A 551 10.92 -37.10 63.01
C LEU A 551 11.89 -36.26 63.89
N GLY A 552 11.45 -35.06 64.33
CA GLY A 552 11.96 -34.45 65.58
C GLY A 552 11.83 -32.93 65.78
N THR A 553 10.66 -32.45 66.18
CA THR A 553 10.33 -31.77 67.47
C THR A 553 11.27 -30.71 68.15
N ILE A 554 10.72 -29.48 68.35
CA ILE A 554 10.72 -28.57 69.56
C ILE A 554 11.87 -27.58 69.91
N ARG A 555 11.46 -26.28 70.10
CA ARG A 555 11.89 -25.17 71.03
C ARG A 555 13.38 -24.73 71.08
N ASN A 556 13.79 -23.51 71.45
CA ASN A 556 13.23 -22.43 72.28
C ASN A 556 13.92 -21.06 71.96
N GLU A 557 13.35 -20.01 72.56
CA GLU A 557 13.73 -18.59 72.69
C GLU A 557 15.22 -18.26 72.99
N VAL A 558 15.63 -17.01 72.73
CA VAL A 558 16.18 -16.04 73.73
C VAL A 558 16.31 -14.63 73.13
N ASP A 559 15.95 -13.67 73.98
CA ASP A 559 16.11 -12.20 74.01
C ASP A 559 17.42 -11.60 73.48
N ASP A 560 17.38 -10.34 73.03
CA ASP A 560 17.81 -9.18 73.86
C ASP A 560 17.72 -7.83 73.11
N SER A 561 16.72 -7.05 73.52
CA SER A 561 16.80 -5.73 74.18
C SER A 561 17.58 -4.51 73.62
N GLU A 562 16.97 -3.35 73.93
CA GLU A 562 17.52 -1.98 74.14
C GLU A 562 17.43 -0.86 73.07
N GLN A 563 16.25 -0.21 73.07
CA GLN A 563 15.97 1.17 73.56
C GLN A 563 16.81 2.41 73.19
N GLU A 564 16.10 3.33 72.51
CA GLU A 564 15.70 4.70 72.93
C GLU A 564 16.68 5.90 73.09
N ALA A 565 16.19 6.98 72.46
CA ALA A 565 16.03 8.36 72.98
C ALA A 565 17.09 9.46 72.68
N ALA A 566 16.64 10.37 71.80
CA ALA A 566 16.38 11.80 72.04
C ALA A 566 17.49 12.79 72.50
N ALA A 567 17.56 13.90 71.74
CA ALA A 567 17.35 15.29 72.16
C ALA A 567 18.49 16.31 71.86
N SER A 568 18.11 17.36 71.10
CA SER A 568 18.35 18.80 71.34
C SER A 568 19.76 19.44 71.34
N SER A 569 19.90 20.56 70.60
CA SER A 569 20.27 21.94 71.07
C SER A 569 21.10 22.70 69.99
N SER A 570 20.60 23.84 69.47
CA SER A 570 21.03 25.26 69.73
C SER A 570 22.28 25.69 68.95
N SER A 571 22.53 26.92 68.49
CA SER A 571 21.88 28.24 68.35
C SER A 571 22.76 29.06 67.39
N ASP A 572 22.23 30.10 66.74
CA ASP A 572 22.76 31.48 66.86
C ASP A 572 22.02 32.48 65.97
N GLN A 573 21.75 33.64 66.56
CA GLN A 573 21.05 34.80 66.01
C GLN A 573 22.05 35.86 65.51
N VAL A 574 21.58 36.80 64.66
CA VAL A 574 21.66 38.28 64.83
C VAL A 574 21.10 39.00 63.57
N PRO A 575 20.59 40.26 63.66
CA PRO A 575 19.35 40.69 62.99
C PRO A 575 19.47 41.85 61.99
N SER A 576 18.36 42.15 61.27
CA SER A 576 17.68 43.47 61.21
C SER A 576 17.08 43.88 59.84
N SER A 577 15.88 44.48 59.93
CA SER A 577 15.31 45.58 59.14
C SER A 577 14.40 45.33 57.91
N THR A 578 13.14 45.74 58.13
CA THR A 578 12.28 46.59 57.27
C THR A 578 11.62 46.06 55.99
N GLY A 579 10.27 46.11 56.00
CA GLY A 579 9.46 46.42 54.81
C GLY A 579 8.47 45.33 54.40
N SER A 580 7.25 45.34 54.95
CA SER A 580 6.15 44.47 54.48
C SER A 580 5.47 45.07 53.24
N PRO A 581 5.44 44.38 52.08
CA PRO A 581 4.53 44.68 50.97
C PRO A 581 3.23 43.87 51.12
N PRO A 582 2.15 44.23 50.40
CA PRO A 582 0.84 43.65 50.61
C PRO A 582 0.82 42.17 50.22
N THR A 583 0.23 41.36 51.10
CA THR A 583 -0.03 39.93 50.91
C THR A 583 -0.95 39.69 49.71
N SER A 584 -0.33 39.53 48.55
CA SER A 584 -0.91 38.89 47.36
C SER A 584 -1.37 37.48 47.74
N ARG A 585 -2.69 37.29 47.79
CA ARG A 585 -3.33 35.97 47.89
C ARG A 585 -2.85 35.13 46.72
N PHE A 586 -1.91 34.22 46.98
CA PHE A 586 -1.58 33.11 46.09
C PHE A 586 -2.83 32.25 45.92
N SER A 587 -3.57 32.51 44.84
CA SER A 587 -4.57 31.58 44.31
C SER A 587 -3.87 30.27 43.98
N HIS A 588 -4.37 29.18 44.57
CA HIS A 588 -3.91 27.82 44.32
C HIS A 588 -3.69 27.51 42.84
N PRO A 589 -2.69 26.67 42.49
CA PRO A 589 -2.46 26.26 41.11
C PRO A 589 -3.71 25.57 40.57
N ARG A 590 -4.36 26.23 39.62
CA ARG A 590 -5.51 25.70 38.87
C ARG A 590 -5.08 24.39 38.20
N ARG A 591 -5.86 23.32 38.45
CA ARG A 591 -5.79 22.02 37.75
C ARG A 591 -6.07 22.18 36.24
N ALA A 592 -5.15 22.77 35.49
CA ALA A 592 -5.34 23.15 34.08
C ALA A 592 -4.67 22.19 33.07
N SER A 593 -4.13 21.05 33.52
CA SER A 593 -3.25 20.22 32.67
C SER A 593 -3.97 19.08 31.92
N THR A 594 -5.12 18.57 32.38
CA THR A 594 -5.75 17.38 31.80
C THR A 594 -6.74 17.69 30.67
N ASP A 595 -7.36 18.87 30.68
CA ASP A 595 -8.36 19.23 29.67
C ASP A 595 -7.73 19.59 28.32
N TYR A 596 -6.52 20.16 28.33
CA TYR A 596 -5.84 20.58 27.11
C TYR A 596 -5.49 19.37 26.23
N THR A 597 -4.92 18.31 26.82
CA THR A 597 -4.51 17.10 26.09
C THR A 597 -5.70 16.42 25.43
N ARG A 598 -6.87 16.40 26.08
CA ARG A 598 -8.10 15.84 25.52
C ARG A 598 -8.60 16.64 24.31
N ASP A 599 -8.54 17.97 24.37
CA ASP A 599 -8.94 18.81 23.24
C ASP A 599 -7.97 18.63 22.05
N GLU A 600 -6.66 18.42 22.31
CA GLU A 600 -5.68 18.13 21.25
C GLU A 600 -5.94 16.78 20.57
N GLU A 601 -6.17 15.74 21.34
CA GLU A 601 -6.48 14.40 20.81
C GLU A 601 -7.77 14.41 19.99
N THR A 602 -8.82 15.08 20.50
CA THR A 602 -10.08 15.27 19.76
C THR A 602 -9.83 16.01 18.46
N ARG A 603 -9.03 17.09 18.48
CA ARG A 603 -8.67 17.85 17.28
C ARG A 603 -7.94 16.99 16.25
N ILE A 604 -7.00 16.16 16.68
CA ILE A 604 -6.27 15.22 15.81
C ILE A 604 -7.25 14.27 15.13
N GLN A 605 -8.08 13.58 15.92
CA GLN A 605 -9.03 12.59 15.40
C GLN A 605 -9.98 13.22 14.39
N VAL A 606 -10.53 14.39 14.71
CA VAL A 606 -11.43 15.13 13.81
C VAL A 606 -10.70 15.62 12.57
N THR A 607 -9.45 16.08 12.68
CA THR A 607 -8.68 16.51 11.51
C THR A 607 -8.38 15.34 10.58
N CYS A 608 -8.02 14.16 11.11
CA CYS A 608 -7.84 12.94 10.32
C CYS A 608 -9.15 12.51 9.64
N LEU A 609 -10.28 12.59 10.34
CA LEU A 609 -11.61 12.29 9.77
C LEU A 609 -11.94 13.22 8.60
N ILE A 610 -11.73 14.53 8.77
CA ILE A 610 -11.97 15.52 7.71
C ILE A 610 -11.04 15.27 6.53
N ALA A 611 -9.75 15.00 6.77
CA ALA A 611 -8.80 14.68 5.72
C ALA A 611 -9.22 13.44 4.93
N LYS A 612 -9.65 12.38 5.63
CA LYS A 612 -10.18 11.16 4.98
C LYS A 612 -11.38 11.47 4.11
N ARG A 613 -12.29 12.32 4.58
CA ARG A 613 -13.46 12.76 3.81
C ARG A 613 -13.08 13.51 2.53
N VAL A 614 -12.10 14.41 2.60
CA VAL A 614 -11.58 15.14 1.43
C VAL A 614 -10.92 14.18 0.44
N VAL A 615 -10.07 13.27 0.93
CA VAL A 615 -9.42 12.23 0.12
C VAL A 615 -10.45 11.35 -0.59
N ASP A 616 -11.51 10.92 0.10
CA ASP A 616 -12.56 10.10 -0.48
C ASP A 616 -13.33 10.84 -1.59
N ILE A 617 -13.60 12.13 -1.41
CA ILE A 617 -14.23 12.96 -2.45
C ILE A 617 -13.31 13.07 -3.68
N LEU A 618 -12.02 13.34 -3.47
CA LEU A 618 -11.03 13.45 -4.56
C LEU A 618 -10.86 12.11 -5.31
N HIS A 619 -10.79 11.00 -4.58
CA HIS A 619 -10.76 9.67 -5.18
C HIS A 619 -12.04 9.35 -5.95
N ALA A 620 -13.22 9.72 -5.45
CA ALA A 620 -14.49 9.50 -6.13
C ALA A 620 -14.58 10.22 -7.48
N ILE A 621 -13.90 11.36 -7.63
CA ILE A 621 -13.80 12.08 -8.91
C ILE A 621 -12.57 11.68 -9.73
N GLY A 622 -11.83 10.65 -9.32
CA GLY A 622 -10.68 10.12 -10.06
C GLY A 622 -9.44 11.02 -10.01
N VAL A 623 -9.29 11.80 -8.94
CA VAL A 623 -8.19 12.76 -8.76
C VAL A 623 -7.26 12.27 -7.64
N PRO A 624 -6.05 11.78 -7.97
CA PRO A 624 -5.05 11.41 -6.96
C PRO A 624 -4.64 12.61 -6.11
N CYS A 625 -4.33 12.36 -4.85
CA CYS A 625 -3.93 13.40 -3.91
C CYS A 625 -2.97 12.87 -2.85
N ALA A 626 -2.28 13.78 -2.17
CA ALA A 626 -1.42 13.47 -1.04
C ALA A 626 -1.41 14.63 -0.04
N LEU A 627 -1.53 14.30 1.24
CA LEU A 627 -1.42 15.27 2.34
C LEU A 627 0.03 15.73 2.51
N PHE A 628 0.19 17.00 2.83
CA PHE A 628 1.46 17.58 3.26
C PHE A 628 1.21 18.48 4.49
N GLY A 629 2.18 19.32 4.87
CA GLY A 629 1.96 20.35 5.88
C GLY A 629 1.77 19.80 7.30
N SER A 630 0.96 20.46 8.14
CA SER A 630 0.92 20.13 9.58
C SER A 630 0.37 18.72 9.87
N LEU A 631 -0.67 18.28 9.16
CA LEU A 631 -1.24 16.95 9.30
C LEU A 631 -0.28 15.85 8.84
N ALA A 632 0.42 16.03 7.70
CA ALA A 632 1.40 15.04 7.27
C ALA A 632 2.58 14.92 8.24
N SER A 633 3.05 16.03 8.82
CA SER A 633 4.05 15.97 9.90
C SER A 633 3.57 15.11 11.07
N TYR A 634 2.31 15.30 11.50
CA TYR A 634 1.71 14.51 12.58
C TYR A 634 1.63 13.02 12.22
N LEU A 635 1.16 12.69 11.01
CA LEU A 635 1.07 11.30 10.54
C LEU A 635 2.42 10.60 10.47
N TYR A 636 3.52 11.35 10.29
CA TYR A 636 4.88 10.83 10.37
C TYR A 636 5.43 10.69 11.79
N GLY A 637 4.69 11.12 12.83
CA GLY A 637 5.08 11.00 14.23
C GLY A 637 5.49 12.30 14.91
N ASN A 638 5.33 13.47 14.25
CA ASN A 638 5.43 14.74 14.97
C ASN A 638 4.27 14.86 15.98
N ARG A 639 4.57 15.29 17.21
CA ARG A 639 3.60 15.31 18.31
C ARG A 639 2.60 16.46 18.24
N ARG A 640 2.88 17.49 17.45
CA ARG A 640 2.03 18.69 17.39
C ARG A 640 0.71 18.39 16.70
N ALA A 641 -0.40 18.73 17.36
CA ALA A 641 -1.73 18.63 16.74
C ALA A 641 -1.83 19.54 15.49
N PRO A 642 -2.36 19.02 14.37
CA PRO A 642 -2.63 19.82 13.17
C PRO A 642 -3.82 20.76 13.41
N ASN A 643 -3.80 21.91 12.73
CA ASN A 643 -4.89 22.91 12.81
C ASN A 643 -5.64 23.06 11.47
N ASP A 644 -5.04 22.56 10.40
CA ASP A 644 -5.46 22.69 9.02
C ASP A 644 -5.05 21.45 8.23
N ILE A 645 -5.64 21.30 7.05
CA ILE A 645 -5.38 20.22 6.12
C ILE A 645 -4.78 20.82 4.86
N ASP A 646 -3.51 20.51 4.62
CA ASP A 646 -2.79 20.85 3.41
C ASP A 646 -2.81 19.63 2.48
N ILE A 647 -3.40 19.75 1.29
CA ILE A 647 -3.52 18.65 0.34
C ILE A 647 -3.01 19.03 -1.05
N LEU A 648 -2.10 18.21 -1.58
CA LEU A 648 -1.54 18.34 -2.91
C LEU A 648 -2.34 17.44 -3.87
N VAL A 649 -2.83 18.01 -4.96
CA VAL A 649 -3.74 17.35 -5.89
C VAL A 649 -3.11 17.19 -7.26
N PHE A 650 -3.15 15.97 -7.81
CA PHE A 650 -2.53 15.62 -9.09
C PHE A 650 -3.60 15.48 -10.17
N LEU A 651 -3.79 16.54 -10.94
CA LEU A 651 -4.78 16.53 -12.02
C LEU A 651 -4.29 15.68 -13.20
N PRO A 652 -5.15 14.83 -13.79
CA PRO A 652 -4.84 14.18 -15.05
C PRO A 652 -4.52 15.22 -16.14
N THR A 653 -3.58 14.91 -17.04
CA THR A 653 -3.09 15.86 -18.07
C THR A 653 -4.17 16.48 -18.96
N GLN A 654 -5.32 15.81 -19.08
CA GLN A 654 -6.46 16.23 -19.88
C GLN A 654 -7.45 17.13 -19.12
N TRP A 655 -7.27 17.32 -17.81
CA TRP A 655 -8.14 18.16 -16.99
C TRP A 655 -7.62 19.60 -16.99
N VAL A 656 -8.49 20.53 -17.36
CA VAL A 656 -8.25 21.97 -17.19
C VAL A 656 -9.05 22.43 -15.97
N MET A 657 -8.52 22.10 -14.79
CA MET A 657 -9.12 22.49 -13.51
C MET A 657 -8.07 23.23 -12.69
N ASP A 658 -8.45 24.32 -12.03
CA ASP A 658 -7.60 25.01 -11.08
C ASP A 658 -7.97 24.64 -9.63
N ALA A 659 -7.18 25.12 -8.67
CA ALA A 659 -7.43 24.86 -7.25
C ALA A 659 -8.80 25.38 -6.79
N GLU A 660 -9.28 26.50 -7.35
CA GLU A 660 -10.59 27.08 -6.99
C GLU A 660 -11.75 26.21 -7.47
N SER A 661 -11.65 25.67 -8.69
CA SER A 661 -12.62 24.74 -9.26
C SER A 661 -12.64 23.42 -8.48
N LEU A 662 -11.49 22.92 -8.03
CA LEU A 662 -11.41 21.75 -7.15
C LEU A 662 -12.09 22.01 -5.80
N LYS A 663 -11.83 23.17 -5.18
CA LYS A 663 -12.49 23.56 -3.93
C LYS A 663 -14.01 23.65 -4.09
N ALA A 664 -14.49 24.23 -5.18
CA ALA A 664 -15.92 24.28 -5.51
C ALA A 664 -16.51 22.87 -5.74
N THR A 665 -15.74 21.98 -6.38
CA THR A 665 -16.13 20.59 -6.57
C THR A 665 -16.27 19.86 -5.23
N ILE A 666 -15.29 19.99 -4.33
CA ILE A 666 -15.34 19.41 -2.98
C ILE A 666 -16.57 19.93 -2.21
N GLN A 667 -16.82 21.24 -2.27
CA GLN A 667 -18.00 21.84 -1.65
C GLN A 667 -19.30 21.29 -2.25
N SER A 668 -19.39 21.13 -3.57
CA SER A 668 -20.60 20.63 -4.24
C SER A 668 -20.90 19.18 -3.92
N PHE A 669 -19.87 18.38 -3.61
CA PHE A 669 -20.01 16.97 -3.26
C PHE A 669 -20.60 16.79 -1.85
N ASP A 670 -20.30 17.71 -0.93
CA ASP A 670 -20.80 17.69 0.45
C ASP A 670 -21.07 19.13 0.95
N PRO A 671 -22.14 19.78 0.46
CA PRO A 671 -22.42 21.19 0.72
C PRO A 671 -22.91 21.45 2.16
N VAL A 672 -23.24 20.38 2.90
CA VAL A 672 -23.64 20.46 4.30
C VAL A 672 -22.43 20.82 5.16
N HIS A 673 -21.34 20.06 5.00
CA HIS A 673 -20.15 20.19 5.83
C HIS A 673 -19.12 21.16 5.26
N PHE A 674 -19.01 21.28 3.93
CA PHE A 674 -18.02 22.15 3.31
C PHE A 674 -18.60 23.52 2.93
N SER A 675 -17.80 24.56 3.09
CA SER A 675 -18.15 25.93 2.69
C SER A 675 -16.96 26.68 2.11
N LEU A 676 -17.21 27.49 1.09
CA LEU A 676 -16.26 28.46 0.56
C LEU A 676 -16.51 29.86 1.11
N GLU A 677 -15.48 30.47 1.68
CA GLU A 677 -15.52 31.83 2.22
C GLU A 677 -14.57 32.76 1.45
N THR A 678 -14.89 34.06 1.42
CA THR A 678 -13.91 35.09 1.02
C THR A 678 -12.76 35.14 2.02
N PRO A 679 -11.50 35.29 1.57
CA PRO A 679 -10.37 35.56 2.44
C PRO A 679 -10.55 36.88 3.20
N ARG A 680 -9.73 37.09 4.25
CA ARG A 680 -9.75 38.35 5.02
C ARG A 680 -9.24 39.53 4.20
N ASP A 681 -8.31 39.25 3.30
CA ASP A 681 -7.82 40.23 2.34
C ASP A 681 -8.87 40.41 1.24
N PRO A 682 -9.48 41.59 1.11
CA PRO A 682 -10.53 41.83 0.11
C PRO A 682 -10.00 41.80 -1.33
N ASP A 683 -8.68 41.98 -1.54
CA ASP A 683 -8.08 41.98 -2.87
C ASP A 683 -7.69 40.56 -3.33
N ALA A 684 -7.74 39.58 -2.43
CA ALA A 684 -7.44 38.20 -2.75
C ALA A 684 -8.59 37.55 -3.54
N THR A 685 -8.27 37.04 -4.73
CA THR A 685 -9.24 36.47 -5.68
C THR A 685 -9.61 35.00 -5.40
N PHE A 686 -8.90 34.35 -4.49
CA PHE A 686 -9.13 32.95 -4.14
C PHE A 686 -10.19 32.81 -3.04
N ARG A 687 -10.80 31.63 -2.91
CA ARG A 687 -11.71 31.26 -1.81
C ARG A 687 -11.00 30.36 -0.81
N VAL A 688 -11.40 30.46 0.45
CA VAL A 688 -10.93 29.57 1.52
C VAL A 688 -11.95 28.46 1.70
N LEU A 689 -11.51 27.21 1.55
CA LEU A 689 -12.34 26.04 1.82
C LEU A 689 -12.27 25.70 3.32
N TYR A 690 -13.44 25.61 3.94
CA TYR A 690 -13.62 25.21 5.34
C TYR A 690 -14.50 23.98 5.44
N PHE A 691 -14.19 23.12 6.40
CA PHE A 691 -15.09 22.09 6.92
C PHE A 691 -15.71 22.57 8.23
N LYS A 692 -17.03 22.51 8.35
CA LYS A 692 -17.77 22.86 9.57
C LYS A 692 -17.68 21.70 10.56
N VAL A 693 -17.15 21.99 11.75
CA VAL A 693 -17.03 21.04 12.85
C VAL A 693 -18.18 21.30 13.81
N ASP A 694 -19.22 20.47 13.76
CA ASP A 694 -20.34 20.60 14.69
C ASP A 694 -19.98 20.13 16.11
N SER A 695 -20.85 20.45 17.07
CA SER A 695 -20.69 20.06 18.47
C SER A 695 -20.75 18.56 18.72
N GLY A 696 -21.22 17.78 17.73
CA GLY A 696 -21.23 16.31 17.78
C GLY A 696 -19.87 15.72 17.41
N LEU A 697 -19.10 16.42 16.56
CA LEU A 697 -17.74 16.02 16.16
C LEU A 697 -16.67 16.50 17.16
N ALA A 698 -16.75 17.74 17.63
CA ALA A 698 -15.81 18.28 18.62
C ALA A 698 -16.45 19.35 19.52
N PRO A 699 -15.94 19.56 20.75
CA PRO A 699 -16.29 20.73 21.55
C PRO A 699 -16.01 22.06 20.82
N SER A 700 -16.84 23.09 21.03
CA SER A 700 -16.74 24.40 20.33
C SER A 700 -15.48 25.23 20.59
N ARG A 701 -14.50 24.69 21.31
CA ARG A 701 -13.19 25.31 21.58
C ARG A 701 -12.03 24.57 20.91
N THR A 702 -12.29 23.40 20.34
CA THR A 702 -11.28 22.55 19.71
C THR A 702 -10.77 23.16 18.41
N PHE A 703 -11.65 23.84 17.66
CA PHE A 703 -11.32 24.54 16.42
C PHE A 703 -11.68 26.02 16.50
N ILE A 704 -10.91 26.88 15.84
CA ILE A 704 -11.21 28.31 15.80
C ILE A 704 -12.48 28.52 14.98
N LYS A 705 -13.55 28.98 15.65
CA LYS A 705 -14.90 29.17 15.05
C LYS A 705 -15.51 27.87 14.51
N ASP A 706 -15.25 26.75 15.17
CA ASP A 706 -15.90 25.47 14.85
C ASP A 706 -15.71 25.06 13.39
N ARG A 707 -14.50 25.29 12.86
CA ARG A 707 -14.16 25.00 11.47
C ARG A 707 -12.70 24.63 11.29
N CYS A 708 -12.45 23.69 10.38
CA CYS A 708 -11.11 23.27 9.95
C CYS A 708 -10.84 23.83 8.55
N LYS A 709 -9.68 24.47 8.36
CA LYS A 709 -9.26 25.04 7.08
C LYS A 709 -8.66 23.93 6.19
N ILE A 710 -8.98 23.95 4.90
CA ILE A 710 -8.41 23.03 3.91
C ILE A 710 -7.74 23.83 2.79
N ASP A 711 -6.44 23.66 2.64
CA ASP A 711 -5.62 24.25 1.59
C ASP A 711 -5.38 23.21 0.48
N VAL A 712 -6.03 23.42 -0.66
CA VAL A 712 -5.89 22.60 -1.86
C VAL A 712 -4.85 23.23 -2.77
N LEU A 713 -3.72 22.55 -2.97
CA LEU A 713 -2.63 23.01 -3.83
C LEU A 713 -2.41 22.08 -5.02
N LEU A 714 -1.87 22.64 -6.09
CA LEU A 714 -1.44 21.93 -7.29
C LEU A 714 0.10 21.89 -7.36
N PRO A 715 0.69 20.90 -8.05
CA PRO A 715 2.13 20.88 -8.32
C PRO A 715 2.64 22.17 -8.93
N GLY A 716 3.87 22.55 -8.57
CA GLY A 716 4.52 23.81 -8.95
C GLY A 716 4.25 24.96 -7.98
N VAL A 717 3.12 24.95 -7.28
CA VAL A 717 2.85 25.93 -6.21
C VAL A 717 3.79 25.68 -5.04
N MET A 718 4.49 26.72 -4.57
CA MET A 718 5.55 26.62 -3.53
C MET A 718 6.63 25.59 -3.85
N HIS A 719 6.95 25.38 -5.14
CA HIS A 719 7.89 24.35 -5.61
C HIS A 719 7.51 22.91 -5.22
N LEU A 720 6.23 22.64 -4.92
CA LEU A 720 5.76 21.27 -4.67
C LEU A 720 5.89 20.42 -5.94
N PRO A 721 6.40 19.18 -5.86
CA PRO A 721 6.59 18.34 -7.03
C PRO A 721 5.29 17.74 -7.56
N SER A 722 5.31 17.30 -8.82
CA SER A 722 4.32 16.37 -9.33
C SER A 722 4.74 14.97 -8.92
N LEU A 723 3.87 14.25 -8.19
CA LEU A 723 4.15 12.90 -7.71
C LEU A 723 3.44 11.87 -8.57
N THR A 724 4.12 10.77 -8.84
CA THR A 724 3.46 9.56 -9.37
C THR A 724 2.75 8.82 -8.23
N PRO A 725 1.72 8.02 -8.52
CA PRO A 725 1.03 7.23 -7.48
C PRO A 725 1.98 6.37 -6.62
N SER A 726 3.03 5.81 -7.23
CA SER A 726 4.06 5.02 -6.55
C SER A 726 4.94 5.80 -5.54
N MET A 727 4.98 7.13 -5.66
CA MET A 727 5.71 7.99 -4.72
C MET A 727 4.86 8.37 -3.52
N ILE A 728 3.53 8.37 -3.66
CA ILE A 728 2.61 8.69 -2.57
C ILE A 728 2.67 7.55 -1.54
N LYS A 729 2.80 7.90 -0.26
CA LYS A 729 2.86 6.94 0.84
C LYS A 729 1.52 6.89 1.55
N GLU A 730 1.13 5.74 2.07
CA GLU A 730 -0.03 5.65 2.97
C GLU A 730 0.44 5.71 4.43
N GLN A 731 -0.18 6.57 5.23
CA GLN A 731 -0.01 6.64 6.68
C GLN A 731 -1.39 6.68 7.32
N GLY A 732 -1.75 5.64 8.10
CA GLY A 732 -3.07 5.56 8.73
C GLY A 732 -4.24 5.62 7.73
N ALA A 733 -4.11 4.97 6.57
CA ALA A 733 -5.07 5.00 5.44
C ALA A 733 -5.27 6.38 4.78
N LEU A 734 -4.35 7.33 5.02
CA LEU A 734 -4.31 8.61 4.34
C LEU A 734 -3.08 8.69 3.42
N PRO A 735 -3.25 9.16 2.17
CA PRO A 735 -2.11 9.40 1.29
C PRO A 735 -1.33 10.62 1.78
N VAL A 736 -0.02 10.50 1.90
CA VAL A 736 0.91 11.55 2.31
C VAL A 736 2.05 11.70 1.29
N VAL A 737 2.56 12.91 1.13
CA VAL A 737 3.75 13.17 0.31
C VAL A 737 4.97 12.46 0.90
N PRO A 738 5.99 12.08 0.11
CA PRO A 738 7.21 11.48 0.64
C PRO A 738 7.80 12.29 1.80
N PHE A 739 8.35 11.60 2.81
CA PHE A 739 8.94 12.25 3.99
C PHE A 739 9.99 13.32 3.64
N SER A 740 10.77 13.10 2.57
CA SER A 740 11.74 14.08 2.06
C SER A 740 11.08 15.38 1.57
N VAL A 741 9.95 15.27 0.86
CA VAL A 741 9.17 16.44 0.41
C VAL A 741 8.62 17.18 1.61
N GLN A 742 8.06 16.44 2.58
CA GLN A 742 7.51 17.02 3.81
C GLN A 742 8.56 17.79 4.62
N LEU A 743 9.74 17.20 4.84
CA LEU A 743 10.83 17.84 5.59
C LEU A 743 11.31 19.13 4.90
N LEU A 744 11.56 19.08 3.58
CA LEU A 744 12.05 20.24 2.85
C LEU A 744 10.98 21.33 2.68
N GLN A 745 9.71 20.97 2.61
CA GLN A 745 8.59 21.92 2.61
C GLN A 745 8.51 22.66 3.94
N LYS A 746 8.69 21.98 5.08
CA LYS A 746 8.71 22.63 6.41
C LYS A 746 9.90 23.58 6.57
N LEU A 747 11.07 23.18 6.05
CA LEU A 747 12.24 24.06 6.00
C LEU A 747 11.99 25.30 5.13
N GLN A 748 11.32 25.14 3.99
CA GLN A 748 10.89 26.28 3.17
C GLN A 748 9.93 27.19 3.95
N GLY A 749 8.89 26.63 4.58
CA GLY A 749 7.91 27.40 5.35
C GLY A 749 8.59 28.25 6.45
N TRP A 750 9.57 27.67 7.15
CA TRP A 750 10.38 28.39 8.13
C TRP A 750 11.13 29.59 7.51
N ASP A 751 11.81 29.39 6.38
CA ASP A 751 12.59 30.45 5.72
C ASP A 751 11.68 31.54 5.12
N ASP A 752 10.56 31.15 4.54
CA ASP A 752 9.58 32.09 3.96
C ASP A 752 8.94 32.93 5.08
N HIS A 753 8.48 32.30 6.19
CA HIS A 753 7.86 33.03 7.30
C HIS A 753 8.82 33.95 8.04
N ARG A 754 10.09 33.55 8.29
CA ARG A 754 11.04 34.43 8.99
C ARG A 754 11.40 35.69 8.19
N ARG A 755 11.24 35.67 6.86
CA ARG A 755 11.49 36.82 5.98
C ARG A 755 10.31 37.78 5.91
N MET A 756 9.13 37.39 6.36
CA MET A 756 7.91 38.21 6.35
C MET A 756 7.83 39.13 7.58
N VAL A 757 8.88 39.91 7.82
CA VAL A 757 9.00 40.78 9.02
C VAL A 757 7.87 41.82 9.06
N ASP A 758 7.41 42.28 7.91
CA ASP A 758 6.34 43.28 7.77
C ASP A 758 4.93 42.71 8.04
N GLU A 759 4.81 41.38 8.19
CA GLU A 759 3.55 40.70 8.48
C GLU A 759 3.67 39.89 9.79
N PRO A 760 3.50 40.53 10.97
CA PRO A 760 3.80 39.91 12.27
C PRO A 760 3.11 38.56 12.49
N HIS A 761 1.89 38.40 11.99
CA HIS A 761 1.11 37.17 12.10
C HIS A 761 1.67 36.02 11.24
N LYS A 762 2.33 36.31 10.11
CA LYS A 762 3.07 35.32 9.32
C LYS A 762 4.45 35.10 9.90
N TYR A 763 5.14 36.16 10.31
CA TYR A 763 6.43 36.08 10.97
C TYR A 763 6.39 35.12 12.16
N GLN A 764 5.43 35.24 13.07
CA GLN A 764 5.33 34.37 14.25
C GLN A 764 5.28 32.85 13.93
N LYS A 765 4.87 32.45 12.73
CA LYS A 765 4.79 31.04 12.33
C LYS A 765 6.16 30.39 12.15
N HIS A 766 7.22 31.16 11.92
CA HIS A 766 8.57 30.57 11.75
C HIS A 766 9.02 29.79 12.99
N LEU A 767 8.58 30.17 14.20
CA LEU A 767 8.91 29.42 15.42
C LEU A 767 8.26 28.02 15.43
N VAL A 768 7.03 27.93 14.93
CA VAL A 768 6.31 26.67 14.81
C VAL A 768 6.94 25.79 13.74
N ASP A 769 7.30 26.37 12.59
CA ASP A 769 7.97 25.62 11.52
C ASP A 769 9.38 25.16 11.95
N ALA A 770 10.12 25.97 12.71
CA ALA A 770 11.40 25.56 13.28
C ALA A 770 11.25 24.35 14.20
N ALA A 771 10.25 24.37 15.09
CA ALA A 771 9.95 23.24 15.96
C ALA A 771 9.57 21.99 15.15
N ASP A 772 8.75 22.14 14.10
CA ASP A 772 8.39 21.04 13.21
C ASP A 772 9.62 20.45 12.51
N VAL A 773 10.51 21.27 11.95
CA VAL A 773 11.73 20.79 11.29
C VAL A 773 12.62 20.04 12.26
N LEU A 774 12.83 20.57 13.46
CA LEU A 774 13.64 19.93 14.49
C LEU A 774 13.06 18.58 14.93
N GLU A 775 11.73 18.48 15.06
CA GLU A 775 11.08 17.23 15.43
C GLU A 775 11.15 16.22 14.28
N LEU A 776 10.87 16.64 13.04
CA LEU A 776 10.97 15.78 11.86
C LEU A 776 12.40 15.20 11.71
N LEU A 777 13.45 15.99 11.96
CA LEU A 777 14.84 15.52 11.92
C LEU A 777 15.18 14.43 12.94
N ARG A 778 14.36 14.26 13.99
CA ARG A 778 14.55 13.23 15.03
C ARG A 778 13.78 11.94 14.76
N LEU A 779 12.86 11.95 13.79
CA LEU A 779 12.03 10.79 13.48
C LEU A 779 12.83 9.70 12.76
N GLU A 780 12.41 8.45 12.93
CA GLU A 780 13.07 7.29 12.32
C GLU A 780 13.03 7.32 10.79
N HIS A 781 12.03 7.98 10.20
CA HIS A 781 11.92 8.23 8.75
C HIS A 781 13.12 8.99 8.15
N VAL A 782 13.95 9.63 8.97
CA VAL A 782 15.20 10.28 8.56
C VAL A 782 16.30 9.27 8.24
N VAL A 783 16.27 8.09 8.85
CA VAL A 783 17.34 7.08 8.71
C VAL A 783 17.46 6.58 7.27
N PRO A 784 16.37 6.18 6.56
CA PRO A 784 16.46 5.78 5.15
C PRO A 784 17.02 6.86 4.23
N MET A 785 16.76 8.14 4.52
CA MET A 785 17.23 9.26 3.70
C MET A 785 18.76 9.37 3.67
N ARG A 786 19.45 8.97 4.75
CA ARG A 786 20.93 8.95 4.82
C ARG A 786 21.55 8.13 3.68
N PHE A 787 20.84 7.10 3.24
CA PHE A 787 21.30 6.17 2.20
C PHE A 787 20.67 6.49 0.84
N ALA A 788 19.36 6.74 0.80
CA ALA A 788 18.63 6.94 -0.46
C ALA A 788 18.95 8.28 -1.15
N LYS A 789 19.32 9.31 -0.38
CA LYS A 789 19.62 10.66 -0.87
C LYS A 789 18.57 11.20 -1.87
N PRO A 790 17.28 11.24 -1.49
CA PRO A 790 16.18 11.57 -2.39
C PRO A 790 16.31 12.96 -3.03
N TRP A 791 17.07 13.89 -2.45
CA TRP A 791 17.39 15.21 -3.04
C TRP A 791 18.20 15.16 -4.35
N LEU A 792 18.71 13.99 -4.73
CA LEU A 792 19.34 13.78 -6.05
C LEU A 792 18.31 13.46 -7.14
N ASP A 793 17.09 13.08 -6.77
CA ASP A 793 16.01 12.82 -7.72
C ASP A 793 15.49 14.12 -8.32
N ARG A 794 15.75 14.30 -9.62
CA ARG A 794 15.34 15.50 -10.37
C ARG A 794 13.88 15.53 -10.76
N ASN A 795 13.19 14.39 -10.68
CA ASN A 795 11.74 14.34 -10.85
C ASN A 795 11.04 14.87 -9.59
N LEU A 796 11.65 14.62 -8.43
CA LEU A 796 11.11 15.06 -7.14
C LEU A 796 11.55 16.47 -6.75
N PHE A 797 12.79 16.85 -7.07
CA PHE A 797 13.32 18.15 -6.68
C PHE A 797 14.04 18.85 -7.84
N SER A 798 13.48 19.98 -8.26
CA SER A 798 14.10 20.83 -9.28
C SER A 798 15.48 21.32 -8.82
N GLN A 799 16.35 21.64 -9.78
CA GLN A 799 17.68 22.16 -9.48
C GLN A 799 17.62 23.49 -8.72
N GLU A 800 16.66 24.35 -9.08
CA GLU A 800 16.41 25.62 -8.39
C GLU A 800 15.97 25.40 -6.94
N PHE A 801 14.99 24.52 -6.72
CA PHE A 801 14.53 24.20 -5.38
C PHE A 801 15.66 23.65 -4.50
N MET A 802 16.50 22.76 -5.04
CA MET A 802 17.64 22.23 -4.31
C MET A 802 18.71 23.27 -3.99
N LYS A 803 18.95 24.22 -4.91
CA LYS A 803 19.87 25.35 -4.66
C LYS A 803 19.36 26.21 -3.51
N LEU A 804 18.06 26.53 -3.49
CA LEU A 804 17.44 27.28 -2.40
C LEU A 804 17.50 26.49 -1.09
N THR A 805 17.19 25.19 -1.14
CA THR A 805 17.25 24.30 0.03
C THR A 805 18.64 24.27 0.67
N LEU A 806 19.73 24.22 -0.11
CA LEU A 806 21.09 24.28 0.46
C LEU A 806 21.34 25.58 1.24
N GLY A 807 20.89 26.71 0.70
CA GLY A 807 20.93 28.00 1.40
C GLY A 807 20.10 27.99 2.68
N ARG A 808 18.87 27.46 2.61
CA ARG A 808 17.96 27.33 3.75
C ARG A 808 18.52 26.44 4.86
N VAL A 809 19.13 25.30 4.52
CA VAL A 809 19.76 24.40 5.51
C VAL A 809 20.90 25.12 6.22
N LYS A 810 21.76 25.84 5.47
CA LYS A 810 22.84 26.63 6.05
C LYS A 810 22.29 27.65 7.05
N ASP A 811 21.34 28.46 6.61
CA ASP A 811 20.73 29.50 7.45
C ASP A 811 20.01 28.89 8.67
N PHE A 812 19.36 27.74 8.51
CA PHE A 812 18.71 27.01 9.59
C PHE A 812 19.71 26.51 10.62
N CYS A 813 20.84 25.97 10.19
CA CYS A 813 21.93 25.54 11.07
C CYS A 813 22.61 26.72 11.78
N ASP A 814 22.61 27.91 11.21
CA ASP A 814 23.15 29.11 11.88
C ASP A 814 22.24 29.54 13.03
N VAL A 815 20.91 29.46 12.85
CA VAL A 815 19.92 29.77 13.91
C VAL A 815 19.74 28.62 14.91
N HIS A 816 19.84 27.38 14.45
CA HIS A 816 19.68 26.16 15.25
C HIS A 816 20.92 25.24 15.14
N PRO A 817 22.06 25.61 15.76
CA PRO A 817 23.34 24.89 15.60
C PRO A 817 23.30 23.41 15.97
N THR A 818 22.41 23.03 16.89
CA THR A 818 22.24 21.63 17.32
C THR A 818 21.69 20.71 16.22
N SER A 819 21.06 21.26 15.18
CA SER A 819 20.53 20.50 14.05
C SER A 819 21.57 20.14 12.99
N ARG A 820 22.76 20.77 13.03
CA ARG A 820 23.80 20.66 11.99
C ARG A 820 24.23 19.23 11.71
N GLU A 821 24.43 18.44 12.76
CA GLU A 821 24.85 17.05 12.61
C GLU A 821 23.77 16.17 11.99
N GLU A 822 22.49 16.44 12.21
CA GLU A 822 21.41 15.67 11.57
C GLU A 822 21.32 15.97 10.08
N TRP A 823 21.36 17.26 9.69
CA TRP A 823 21.41 17.66 8.28
C TRP A 823 22.61 17.07 7.54
N LYS A 824 23.79 17.12 8.17
CA LYS A 824 25.02 16.52 7.62
C LYS A 824 24.89 15.00 7.45
N ARG A 825 24.26 14.29 8.39
CA ARG A 825 24.04 12.84 8.29
C ARG A 825 23.12 12.48 7.13
N ILE A 826 22.14 13.33 6.83
CA ILE A 826 21.33 13.24 5.61
C ILE A 826 21.94 14.03 4.45
N GLY A 827 23.27 14.18 4.39
CA GLY A 827 23.97 14.57 3.17
C GLY A 827 23.83 16.03 2.71
N PHE A 828 23.48 16.96 3.61
CA PHE A 828 23.54 18.41 3.37
C PHE A 828 24.83 19.05 3.88
#